data_AF-Q0V553-F1
#
_entry.id   AF-Q0V553-F1
#
_cell.length_a   1.000
_cell.length_b   1.000
_cell.length_c   1.000
_cell.angle_alpha   90.00
_cell.angle_beta   90.00
_cell.angle_gamma   90.00
#
_symmetry.space_group_name_H-M   'P 1'
#
loop_
_entity.id
_entity.type
_entity.pdbx_description
1 polymer ?
#
loop_
_entity_poly.entity_id
_entity_poly.type
_entity_poly.pdbx_seq_one_letter_code
_entity_poly.pdbx_strand_id
1 'polypeptide(L)'
;MSYLFSHSTVGTLVQYAKKGKLDYSRNPGKAISTSSSSDNVPTNLVNTSTGTDLRLHQTSLVDWSGPDDPSMPHNWPLSQRVIMTFIIGFYTFAVYVGSSIYTSSQPDVERIFNKSSVEGSLGIALYVLGYGVGCLLFSPLSEIPAVGRNPPYAISGFLFIILCIPTALVNNFEGLMVLRFLLGFMASPCLATAGVTLGPTLSSYAVKSLGWRFSSWELMFIAGPAYLGMIFFMPESSGPTILYYKAKRLREQTGDSNLMSDSERKQKDLNVRTLLFDALIKPWEINALDPAILFTTIYMGLAYGIYYSFFESLPLVYPVYYGFSGQSTGLIFLCVGPAGLLAFTIHCFYLKYRVMPRLTNGTFGELENHLLPGMLASPFIPAGLFLYAWTARPSVHWMAPTVGLAMSIFGTYFIVQSVLLYIPNIYPRYAASIFSANSLSRSLFAVASILFSTPMFEGIGIDGGDPMEWPIDWSRVTIMSFKRPSFPDTTDIMISNDKKITLITGANSGIGFALTQLLLADASNIVLLGARSLSKGENAVSDLKAQNLPGTIELVQINVTSEASVSRAATDVSLRFAQNDTHMTDIASLDALVNNAGIAGAYSSTGADVPDGQTLSEQLIACFTTNTVGPAITVHYFAPLLSVSPHVARIVNVSSGAGSISLRADHANPHQAMKVVPYRVSKAALHMVTACQCFEYREKGWRVFNFCPGFTESNLGPMNTIAVSAICDWIGLGLADFSSAEWGETGE
;
A
#
# COMPACT_ATOMS: atom_id res chain seq x y z
N MET A 1 22.94 38.30 22.60
CA MET A 1 22.30 36.96 22.61
C MET A 1 22.53 36.32 21.25
N SER A 2 22.83 35.02 21.19
CA SER A 2 22.81 34.30 19.91
C SER A 2 21.45 34.48 19.25
N TYR A 3 21.41 34.67 17.93
CA TYR A 3 20.18 34.86 17.14
C TYR A 3 19.11 33.80 17.43
N LEU A 4 19.55 32.55 17.60
CA LEU A 4 18.68 31.42 17.96
C LEU A 4 17.99 31.63 19.31
N PHE A 5 18.72 32.16 20.30
CA PHE A 5 18.16 32.45 21.61
C PHE A 5 17.22 33.65 21.61
N SER A 6 17.52 34.72 20.88
CA SER A 6 16.63 35.90 20.84
C SER A 6 15.29 35.63 20.17
N HIS A 7 15.23 34.63 19.29
CA HIS A 7 14.05 34.26 18.53
C HIS A 7 13.42 32.93 18.94
N SER A 8 13.95 32.27 19.97
CA SER A 8 13.34 31.07 20.55
C SER A 8 12.12 31.39 21.40
N THR A 9 11.40 30.36 21.86
CA THR A 9 10.26 30.51 22.77
C THR A 9 10.64 31.28 24.04
N VAL A 10 11.80 30.96 24.64
CA VAL A 10 12.30 31.68 25.82
C VAL A 10 12.72 33.10 25.46
N GLY A 11 13.43 33.31 24.33
CA GLY A 11 13.77 34.66 23.88
C GLY A 11 12.56 35.56 23.69
N THR A 12 11.50 35.00 23.11
CA THR A 12 10.22 35.69 22.87
C THR A 12 9.54 36.05 24.19
N LEU A 13 9.51 35.14 25.16
CA LEU A 13 8.98 35.40 26.50
C LEU A 13 9.79 36.47 27.25
N VAL A 14 11.12 36.45 27.14
CA VAL A 14 11.99 37.47 27.74
C VAL A 14 11.75 38.84 27.09
N GLN A 15 11.54 38.90 25.77
CA GLN A 15 11.19 40.14 25.09
C GLN A 15 9.80 40.64 25.49
N TYR A 16 8.82 39.74 25.61
CA TYR A 16 7.48 40.06 26.09
C TYR A 16 7.52 40.62 27.52
N ALA A 17 8.24 39.97 28.43
CA ALA A 17 8.39 40.44 29.81
C ALA A 17 9.05 41.84 29.88
N LYS A 18 9.94 42.17 28.93
CA LYS A 18 10.60 43.48 28.86
C LYS A 18 9.78 44.58 28.21
N LYS A 19 9.00 44.27 27.17
CA LYS A 19 8.33 45.25 26.30
C LYS A 19 6.80 45.25 26.43
N GLY A 20 6.21 44.29 27.14
CA GLY A 20 4.76 44.09 27.24
C GLY A 20 4.08 43.67 25.92
N LYS A 21 4.85 43.38 24.87
CA LYS A 21 4.39 43.01 23.53
C LYS A 21 5.21 41.87 22.95
N LEU A 22 4.56 40.94 22.24
CA LEU A 22 5.23 39.87 21.50
C LEU A 22 5.96 40.47 20.29
N ASP A 23 7.29 40.51 20.33
CA ASP A 23 8.14 41.09 19.28
C ASP A 23 8.99 39.99 18.64
N TYR A 24 8.65 39.63 17.39
CA TYR A 24 9.39 38.67 16.57
C TYR A 24 10.40 39.36 15.62
N SER A 25 10.71 40.65 15.81
CA SER A 25 11.60 41.39 14.91
C SER A 25 12.98 40.74 14.81
N ARG A 26 13.38 40.37 13.59
CA ARG A 26 14.73 39.86 13.28
C ARG A 26 15.56 41.04 12.81
N ASN A 27 16.35 41.63 13.71
CA ASN A 27 17.30 42.67 13.29
C ASN A 27 18.38 42.01 12.43
N PRO A 28 18.69 42.56 11.24
CA PRO A 28 19.75 42.02 10.41
C PRO A 28 21.08 42.12 11.15
N GLY A 29 21.81 40.99 11.19
CA GLY A 29 23.24 41.05 11.45
C GLY A 29 23.87 41.91 10.36
N LYS A 30 24.51 43.01 10.77
CA LYS A 30 25.32 43.97 10.00
C LYS A 30 24.90 44.20 8.54
N ALA A 31 24.23 45.34 8.31
CA ALA A 31 23.85 45.83 6.99
C ALA A 31 25.03 45.78 6.00
N ILE A 32 24.82 45.12 4.86
CA ILE A 32 25.63 45.36 3.66
C ILE A 32 25.09 46.65 3.03
N SER A 33 26.03 47.52 2.68
CA SER A 33 25.85 48.91 2.27
C SER A 33 24.77 49.11 1.22
N THR A 34 23.94 50.13 1.46
CA THR A 34 22.99 50.70 0.51
C THR A 34 23.71 51.26 -0.72
N SER A 35 23.52 50.64 -1.88
CA SER A 35 23.57 51.34 -3.17
C SER A 35 22.19 51.25 -3.81
N SER A 36 21.57 52.43 -3.93
CA SER A 36 20.28 52.70 -4.54
C SER A 36 20.18 52.20 -5.97
N SER A 37 19.09 51.50 -6.29
CA SER A 37 18.51 51.51 -7.63
C SER A 37 16.99 51.37 -7.52
N SER A 38 16.32 52.50 -7.32
CA SER A 38 14.91 52.65 -7.67
C SER A 38 14.88 53.07 -9.14
N ASP A 39 14.50 52.18 -10.05
CA ASP A 39 14.15 52.57 -11.41
C ASP A 39 13.05 51.68 -11.99
N ASN A 40 12.05 52.38 -12.55
CA ASN A 40 11.11 52.00 -13.60
C ASN A 40 9.77 51.34 -13.23
N VAL A 41 8.78 52.19 -12.91
CA VAL A 41 7.41 52.04 -13.43
C VAL A 41 7.01 53.37 -14.08
N PRO A 42 6.59 53.40 -15.35
CA PRO A 42 6.21 54.65 -16.01
C PRO A 42 4.82 55.08 -15.55
N THR A 43 4.75 56.19 -14.82
CA THR A 43 3.54 56.98 -14.63
C THR A 43 3.21 57.72 -15.92
N ASN A 44 2.19 57.25 -16.64
CA ASN A 44 1.28 58.08 -17.42
C ASN A 44 0.13 57.21 -17.94
N LEU A 45 -1.10 57.44 -17.45
CA LEU A 45 -2.29 57.75 -18.25
C LEU A 45 -3.59 57.69 -17.41
N VAL A 46 -4.42 58.70 -17.66
CA VAL A 46 -5.86 58.86 -17.38
C VAL A 46 -6.29 59.33 -15.97
N ASN A 47 -6.41 60.66 -15.85
CA ASN A 47 -7.47 61.28 -15.07
C ASN A 47 -8.83 60.85 -15.65
N THR A 48 -9.54 59.94 -14.99
CA THR A 48 -11.01 59.85 -15.09
C THR A 48 -11.60 59.68 -13.70
N SER A 49 -12.64 60.46 -13.47
CA SER A 49 -13.44 60.60 -12.26
C SER A 49 -14.18 59.32 -11.88
N THR A 50 -13.46 58.32 -11.39
CA THR A 50 -13.99 57.09 -10.75
C THR A 50 -13.26 56.82 -9.42
N GLY A 51 -12.90 57.90 -8.72
CA GLY A 51 -11.96 57.89 -7.59
C GLY A 51 -12.54 57.65 -6.19
N THR A 52 -13.84 57.42 -6.02
CA THR A 52 -14.44 57.34 -4.68
C THR A 52 -15.09 56.00 -4.35
N ASP A 53 -15.57 55.23 -5.33
CA ASP A 53 -16.35 54.00 -5.07
C ASP A 53 -15.56 52.69 -5.14
N LEU A 54 -14.29 52.72 -5.57
CA LEU A 54 -13.42 51.53 -5.65
C LEU A 54 -12.43 51.38 -4.48
N ARG A 55 -12.43 52.29 -3.50
CA ARG A 55 -11.54 52.21 -2.32
C ARG A 55 -12.06 51.32 -1.18
N LEU A 56 -13.20 50.65 -1.35
CA LEU A 56 -13.87 49.97 -0.25
C LEU A 56 -13.36 48.54 0.07
N HIS A 57 -12.50 47.89 -0.72
CA HIS A 57 -12.03 46.52 -0.39
C HIS A 57 -10.61 46.14 -0.86
N GLN A 58 -9.66 47.09 -0.92
CA GLN A 58 -8.27 46.73 -1.26
C GLN A 58 -7.46 46.40 0.01
N THR A 59 -7.60 45.17 0.50
CA THR A 59 -6.74 44.63 1.57
C THR A 59 -5.29 44.68 1.10
N SER A 60 -4.42 45.41 1.81
CA SER A 60 -3.01 45.55 1.44
C SER A 60 -2.24 44.36 1.99
N LEU A 61 -1.71 43.53 1.09
CA LEU A 61 -1.08 42.26 1.43
C LEU A 61 0.33 42.48 1.98
N VAL A 62 0.59 41.96 3.18
CA VAL A 62 1.92 42.00 3.81
C VAL A 62 2.72 40.77 3.38
N ASP A 63 3.83 41.00 2.67
CA ASP A 63 4.75 39.97 2.18
C ASP A 63 6.20 40.20 2.68
N TRP A 64 7.12 39.32 2.29
CA TRP A 64 8.56 39.46 2.51
C TRP A 64 9.10 40.73 1.86
N SER A 65 10.18 41.25 2.42
CA SER A 65 10.80 42.50 1.96
C SER A 65 11.64 42.31 0.67
N GLY A 66 11.71 41.07 0.16
CA GLY A 66 12.45 40.65 -1.03
C GLY A 66 12.88 39.17 -0.94
N PRO A 67 13.51 38.60 -1.99
CA PRO A 67 14.01 37.22 -1.99
C PRO A 67 15.05 36.93 -0.90
N ASP A 68 15.83 37.94 -0.51
CA ASP A 68 16.91 37.85 0.49
C ASP A 68 16.48 38.27 1.90
N ASP A 69 15.17 38.33 2.18
CA ASP A 69 14.68 38.73 3.50
C ASP A 69 15.23 37.77 4.59
N PRO A 70 15.97 38.26 5.61
CA PRO A 70 16.56 37.42 6.65
C PRO A 70 15.51 36.79 7.59
N SER A 71 14.25 37.24 7.50
CA SER A 71 13.12 36.61 8.17
C SER A 71 12.56 35.39 7.42
N MET A 72 12.96 35.18 6.17
CA MET A 72 12.61 33.98 5.42
C MET A 72 13.46 32.78 5.91
N PRO A 73 12.85 31.66 6.36
CA PRO A 73 13.60 30.50 6.84
C PRO A 73 14.59 29.89 5.82
N HIS A 74 14.32 30.09 4.52
CA HIS A 74 15.19 29.62 3.44
C HIS A 74 16.56 30.33 3.42
N ASN A 75 16.62 31.57 3.92
CA ASN A 75 17.82 32.40 3.91
C ASN A 75 18.67 32.26 5.18
N TRP A 76 18.31 31.35 6.07
CA TRP A 76 19.06 31.13 7.31
C TRP A 76 20.44 30.52 7.05
N PRO A 77 21.47 30.94 7.81
CA PRO A 77 22.80 30.36 7.69
C PRO A 77 22.77 28.85 7.97
N LEU A 78 23.63 28.10 7.28
CA LEU A 78 23.67 26.64 7.35
C LEU A 78 23.84 26.12 8.78
N SER A 79 24.67 26.79 9.60
CA SER A 79 24.87 26.42 11.00
C SER A 79 23.58 26.44 11.82
N GLN A 80 22.70 27.44 11.60
CA GLN A 80 21.41 27.50 12.27
C GLN A 80 20.48 26.37 11.81
N ARG A 81 20.42 26.11 10.50
CA ARG A 81 19.62 25.00 9.95
C ARG A 81 20.09 23.66 10.49
N VAL A 82 21.40 23.41 10.54
CA VAL A 82 21.98 22.18 11.10
C VAL A 82 21.66 22.03 12.59
N ILE A 83 21.82 23.10 13.39
CA ILE A 83 21.49 23.07 14.82
C ILE A 83 20.00 22.77 15.04
N MET A 84 19.10 23.40 14.29
CA MET A 84 17.66 23.17 14.41
C MET A 84 17.29 21.74 14.01
N THR A 85 17.82 21.24 12.89
CA THR A 85 17.61 19.85 12.47
C THR A 85 18.13 18.87 13.51
N PHE A 86 19.30 19.12 14.10
CA PHE A 86 19.85 18.28 15.16
C PHE A 86 18.97 18.28 16.42
N ILE A 87 18.52 19.46 16.87
CA ILE A 87 17.67 19.58 18.07
C ILE A 87 16.33 18.87 17.85
N ILE A 88 15.67 19.11 16.72
CA ILE A 88 14.40 18.43 16.38
C ILE A 88 14.63 16.92 16.27
N GLY A 89 15.71 16.49 15.61
CA GLY A 89 16.08 15.08 15.50
C GLY A 89 16.34 14.42 16.86
N PHE A 90 17.06 15.10 17.75
CA PHE A 90 17.38 14.61 19.10
C PHE A 90 16.14 14.56 20.00
N TYR A 91 15.26 15.56 19.93
CA TYR A 91 13.99 15.51 20.67
C TYR A 91 13.09 14.39 20.15
N THR A 92 13.01 14.23 18.84
CA THR A 92 12.24 13.16 18.25
C THR A 92 12.78 11.79 18.61
N PHE A 93 14.10 11.64 18.62
CA PHE A 93 14.78 10.48 19.15
C PHE A 93 14.36 10.19 20.60
N ALA A 94 14.40 11.20 21.48
CA ALA A 94 14.01 11.05 22.89
C ALA A 94 12.57 10.57 23.06
N VAL A 95 11.64 11.12 22.29
CA VAL A 95 10.23 10.73 22.29
C VAL A 95 10.04 9.28 21.82
N TYR A 96 10.74 8.85 20.78
CA TYR A 96 10.61 7.48 20.25
C TYR A 96 11.28 6.43 21.12
N VAL A 97 12.34 6.80 21.84
CA VAL A 97 12.87 5.96 22.92
C VAL A 97 11.76 5.63 23.91
N GLY A 98 10.86 6.56 24.21
CA GLY A 98 9.77 6.36 25.18
C GLY A 98 8.77 5.23 24.85
N SER A 99 8.59 4.86 23.58
CA SER A 99 7.72 3.72 23.24
C SER A 99 8.40 2.39 23.60
N SER A 100 9.65 2.22 23.18
CA SER A 100 10.42 0.97 23.27
C SER A 100 11.16 0.77 24.60
N ILE A 101 11.44 1.84 25.35
CA ILE A 101 12.15 1.76 26.65
C ILE A 101 11.39 0.93 27.69
N TYR A 102 10.08 0.81 27.52
CA TYR A 102 9.23 0.01 28.40
C TYR A 102 9.35 -1.50 28.15
N THR A 103 9.75 -1.94 26.96
CA THR A 103 9.89 -3.38 26.64
C THR A 103 10.79 -4.08 27.67
N SER A 104 11.85 -3.41 28.14
CA SER A 104 12.73 -3.93 29.19
C SER A 104 12.09 -3.99 30.57
N SER A 105 11.08 -3.15 30.83
CA SER A 105 10.35 -3.07 32.10
C SER A 105 9.13 -3.99 32.15
N GLN A 106 8.62 -4.40 30.99
CA GLN A 106 7.40 -5.19 30.85
C GLN A 106 7.39 -6.47 31.71
N PRO A 107 8.44 -7.33 31.72
CA PRO A 107 8.44 -8.54 32.55
C PRO A 107 8.31 -8.26 34.05
N ASP A 108 8.90 -7.16 34.53
CA ASP A 108 8.77 -6.74 35.92
C ASP A 108 7.38 -6.16 36.22
N VAL A 109 6.79 -5.43 35.28
CA VAL A 109 5.42 -4.92 35.40
C VAL A 109 4.42 -6.08 35.50
N GLU A 110 4.54 -7.08 34.62
CA GLU A 110 3.72 -8.30 34.64
C GLU A 110 3.82 -9.02 35.99
N ARG A 111 5.05 -9.22 36.48
CA ARG A 111 5.30 -9.89 37.76
C ARG A 111 4.81 -9.09 38.97
N ILE A 112 5.04 -7.78 39.02
CA ILE A 112 4.73 -6.93 40.19
C ILE A 112 3.23 -6.67 40.30
N PHE A 113 2.56 -6.44 39.18
CA PHE A 113 1.12 -6.17 39.15
C PHE A 113 0.27 -7.44 38.96
N ASN A 114 0.91 -8.61 38.85
CA ASN A 114 0.29 -9.91 38.62
C ASN A 114 -0.65 -9.90 37.39
N LYS A 115 -0.08 -9.53 36.25
CA LYS A 115 -0.76 -9.34 34.96
C LYS A 115 -0.23 -10.30 33.90
N SER A 116 -1.08 -10.64 32.94
CA SER A 116 -0.68 -11.46 31.78
C SER A 116 0.27 -10.71 30.85
N SER A 117 0.97 -11.43 29.97
CA SER A 117 1.87 -10.81 28.97
C SER A 117 1.13 -9.86 28.02
N VAL A 118 -0.10 -10.20 27.63
CA VAL A 118 -0.97 -9.33 26.82
C VAL A 118 -1.36 -8.06 27.58
N GLU A 119 -1.64 -8.14 28.89
CA GLU A 119 -1.85 -6.95 29.70
C GLU A 119 -0.54 -6.15 29.86
N GLY A 120 0.60 -6.82 30.02
CA GLY A 120 1.92 -6.18 30.08
C GLY A 120 2.23 -5.32 28.84
N SER A 121 1.93 -5.83 27.64
CA SER A 121 2.20 -5.16 26.36
C SER A 121 1.30 -3.94 26.09
N LEU A 122 0.18 -3.79 26.83
CA LEU A 122 -0.67 -2.59 26.78
C LEU A 122 0.10 -1.30 27.03
N GLY A 123 1.17 -1.34 27.84
CA GLY A 123 1.99 -0.16 28.06
C GLY A 123 2.59 0.39 26.77
N ILE A 124 3.15 -0.48 25.91
CA ILE A 124 3.72 -0.09 24.61
C ILE A 124 2.60 0.34 23.68
N ALA A 125 1.53 -0.46 23.59
CA ALA A 125 0.40 -0.21 22.72
C ALA A 125 -0.27 1.15 23.01
N LEU A 126 -0.54 1.47 24.28
CA LEU A 126 -1.19 2.72 24.67
C LEU A 126 -0.31 3.95 24.42
N TYR A 127 1.00 3.84 24.63
CA TYR A 127 1.93 4.92 24.24
C TYR A 127 1.88 5.16 22.73
N VAL A 128 1.87 4.08 21.95
CA VAL A 128 1.80 4.13 20.48
C VAL A 128 0.48 4.74 20.00
N LEU A 129 -0.64 4.31 20.57
CA LEU A 129 -1.96 4.87 20.32
C LEU A 129 -2.01 6.36 20.66
N GLY A 130 -1.48 6.71 21.83
CA GLY A 130 -1.42 8.08 22.32
C GLY A 130 -0.78 9.00 21.29
N TYR A 131 0.41 8.66 20.78
CA TYR A 131 1.06 9.53 19.81
C TYR A 131 0.27 9.60 18.49
N GLY A 132 -0.31 8.50 18.01
CA GLY A 132 -1.14 8.51 16.79
C GLY A 132 -2.34 9.45 16.90
N VAL A 133 -3.04 9.41 18.05
CA VAL A 133 -4.18 10.28 18.35
C VAL A 133 -3.73 11.72 18.56
N GLY A 134 -2.59 11.96 19.23
CA GLY A 134 -2.04 13.29 19.41
C GLY A 134 -1.70 13.97 18.07
N CYS A 135 -1.17 13.22 17.08
CA CYS A 135 -0.84 13.78 15.77
C CYS A 135 -2.06 14.42 15.09
N LEU A 136 -3.25 13.82 15.23
CA LEU A 136 -4.50 14.36 14.68
C LEU A 136 -4.89 15.71 15.27
N LEU A 137 -4.49 16.01 16.50
CA LEU A 137 -4.81 17.28 17.16
C LEU A 137 -3.70 18.31 16.93
N PHE A 138 -2.45 17.96 17.24
CA PHE A 138 -1.36 18.93 17.29
C PHE A 138 -0.84 19.32 15.90
N SER A 139 -0.97 18.44 14.89
CA SER A 139 -0.53 18.77 13.53
C SER A 139 -1.39 19.88 12.89
N PRO A 140 -2.74 19.78 12.86
CA PRO A 140 -3.58 20.88 12.37
C PRO A 140 -3.44 22.17 13.18
N LEU A 141 -3.31 22.08 14.50
CA LEU A 141 -3.10 23.25 15.35
C LEU A 141 -1.82 24.01 14.97
N SER A 142 -0.78 23.31 14.51
CA SER A 142 0.49 23.92 14.08
C SER A 142 0.39 24.70 12.76
N GLU A 143 -0.68 24.51 11.99
CA GLU A 143 -0.93 25.20 10.72
C GLU A 143 -1.68 26.53 10.90
N ILE A 144 -2.26 26.75 12.08
CA ILE A 144 -2.94 28.02 12.41
C ILE A 144 -1.85 29.10 12.55
N PRO A 145 -1.80 30.14 11.69
CA PRO A 145 -0.79 31.19 11.71
C PRO A 145 -0.73 31.99 13.02
N ALA A 146 -1.82 32.05 13.78
CA ALA A 146 -1.83 32.67 15.10
C ALA A 146 -1.12 31.80 16.16
N VAL A 147 -1.17 30.47 16.00
CA VAL A 147 -0.55 29.51 16.92
C VAL A 147 0.91 29.25 16.49
N GLY A 148 1.14 28.95 15.22
CA GLY A 148 2.46 28.59 14.70
C GLY A 148 2.92 27.19 15.10
N ARG A 149 4.17 26.88 14.77
CA ARG A 149 4.73 25.53 14.99
C ARG A 149 5.27 25.38 16.41
N ASN A 150 5.85 26.43 16.97
CA ASN A 150 6.58 26.32 18.25
C ASN A 150 5.69 26.02 19.48
N PRO A 151 4.51 26.63 19.68
CA PRO A 151 3.73 26.41 20.90
C PRO A 151 3.23 24.98 21.10
N PRO A 152 2.73 24.25 20.07
CA PRO A 152 2.44 22.83 20.20
C PRO A 152 3.63 22.02 20.72
N TYR A 153 4.84 22.20 20.20
CA TYR A 153 6.06 21.53 20.71
C TYR A 153 6.39 21.94 22.15
N ALA A 154 6.31 23.22 22.48
CA ALA A 154 6.70 23.75 23.78
C ALA A 154 5.77 23.29 24.91
N ILE A 155 4.45 23.27 24.67
CA ILE A 155 3.45 22.89 25.68
C ILE A 155 3.43 21.38 25.85
N SER A 156 3.35 20.63 24.74
CA SER A 156 3.30 19.17 24.78
C SER A 156 4.59 18.58 25.36
N GLY A 157 5.77 19.09 24.96
CA GLY A 157 7.05 18.63 25.51
C GLY A 157 7.23 18.92 27.01
N PHE A 158 6.69 20.05 27.50
CA PHE A 158 6.68 20.34 28.94
C PHE A 158 5.83 19.33 29.71
N LEU A 159 4.61 19.09 29.22
CA LEU A 159 3.69 18.13 29.83
C LEU A 159 4.26 16.71 29.77
N PHE A 160 4.91 16.34 28.66
CA PHE A 160 5.61 15.06 28.52
C PHE A 160 6.65 14.86 29.63
N ILE A 161 7.54 15.83 29.85
CA ILE A 161 8.57 15.74 30.90
C ILE A 161 7.95 15.64 32.29
N ILE A 162 6.93 16.45 32.58
CA ILE A 162 6.25 16.41 33.87
C ILE A 162 5.58 15.06 34.09
N LEU A 163 4.95 14.50 33.05
CA LEU A 163 4.27 13.20 33.12
C LEU A 163 5.23 12.02 33.32
N CYS A 164 6.52 12.15 33.01
CA CYS A 164 7.51 11.10 33.34
C CYS A 164 7.60 10.86 34.86
N ILE A 165 7.43 11.92 35.69
CA ILE A 165 7.52 11.84 37.15
C ILE A 165 6.40 10.95 37.75
N PRO A 166 5.09 11.23 37.55
CA PRO A 166 4.04 10.37 38.06
C PRO A 166 4.10 8.98 37.41
N THR A 167 4.57 8.84 36.16
CA THR A 167 4.74 7.52 35.52
C THR A 167 5.77 6.67 36.26
N ALA A 168 6.87 7.28 36.72
CA ALA A 168 7.87 6.58 37.51
C ALA A 168 7.40 6.27 38.95
N LEU A 169 6.48 7.06 39.50
CA LEU A 169 6.01 6.96 40.88
C LEU A 169 4.72 6.16 41.07
N VAL A 170 4.02 5.83 39.98
CA VAL A 170 2.73 5.12 40.04
C VAL A 170 2.90 3.71 40.61
N ASN A 171 1.92 3.30 41.42
CA ASN A 171 1.93 2.03 42.15
C ASN A 171 0.72 1.14 41.83
N ASN A 172 -0.01 1.45 40.75
CA ASN A 172 -1.10 0.63 40.24
C ASN A 172 -0.99 0.54 38.71
N PHE A 173 -1.52 -0.55 38.16
CA PHE A 173 -1.38 -0.88 36.76
C PHE A 173 -2.20 0.05 35.87
N GLU A 174 -3.44 0.35 36.25
CA GLU A 174 -4.37 1.18 35.49
C GLU A 174 -3.85 2.61 35.33
N GLY A 175 -3.31 3.17 36.42
CA GLY A 175 -2.66 4.48 36.42
C GLY A 175 -1.42 4.49 35.53
N LEU A 176 -0.62 3.42 35.53
CA LEU A 176 0.50 3.29 34.61
C LEU A 176 0.02 3.30 33.15
N MET A 177 -1.05 2.58 32.83
CA MET A 177 -1.63 2.53 31.48
C MET A 177 -2.12 3.90 31.00
N VAL A 178 -2.86 4.63 31.86
CA VAL A 178 -3.33 5.99 31.56
C VAL A 178 -2.15 6.93 31.34
N LEU A 179 -1.14 6.89 32.21
CA LEU A 179 0.04 7.74 32.10
C LEU A 179 0.87 7.42 30.85
N ARG A 180 0.97 6.15 30.45
CA ARG A 180 1.63 5.73 29.21
C ARG A 180 0.91 6.27 27.97
N PHE A 181 -0.42 6.26 27.94
CA PHE A 181 -1.19 6.91 26.88
C PHE A 181 -0.96 8.42 26.84
N LEU A 182 -1.04 9.09 28.00
CA LEU A 182 -0.84 10.55 28.09
C LEU A 182 0.58 10.97 27.67
N LEU A 183 1.59 10.20 28.05
CA LEU A 183 2.96 10.40 27.58
C LEU A 183 3.02 10.30 26.06
N GLY A 184 2.49 9.22 25.47
CA GLY A 184 2.43 9.07 24.02
C GLY A 184 1.71 10.24 23.33
N PHE A 185 0.55 10.64 23.86
CA PHE A 185 -0.25 11.75 23.34
C PHE A 185 0.52 13.08 23.35
N MET A 186 1.25 13.39 24.41
CA MET A 186 2.08 14.59 24.49
C MET A 186 3.37 14.49 23.66
N ALA A 187 3.78 13.29 23.27
CA ALA A 187 4.94 13.04 22.42
C ALA A 187 4.67 13.24 20.91
N SER A 188 3.41 13.28 20.49
CA SER A 188 3.00 13.15 19.09
C SER A 188 3.52 14.17 18.06
N PRO A 189 3.96 15.39 18.39
CA PRO A 189 4.40 16.34 17.36
C PRO A 189 5.65 15.90 16.57
N CYS A 190 6.35 14.84 17.00
CA CYS A 190 7.68 14.49 16.51
C CYS A 190 7.73 13.06 15.93
N LEU A 191 8.30 12.87 14.73
CA LEU A 191 8.40 11.57 14.01
C LEU A 191 9.87 11.20 13.67
N ALA A 192 10.45 10.14 14.26
CA ALA A 192 11.77 9.60 13.86
C ALA A 192 11.97 8.13 14.25
N THR A 193 12.72 7.41 13.43
CA THR A 193 12.93 5.96 13.55
C THR A 193 14.08 5.56 14.50
N ALA A 194 15.01 6.47 14.81
CA ALA A 194 16.24 6.13 15.55
C ALA A 194 16.03 5.82 17.04
N GLY A 195 14.95 6.32 17.66
CA GLY A 195 14.69 6.15 19.10
C GLY A 195 14.39 4.72 19.50
N VAL A 196 13.77 3.96 18.60
CA VAL A 196 13.33 2.59 18.88
C VAL A 196 14.50 1.65 19.18
N THR A 197 15.60 1.78 18.45
CA THR A 197 16.80 0.93 18.56
C THR A 197 17.49 1.06 19.93
N LEU A 198 17.65 2.29 20.42
CA LEU A 198 18.43 2.57 21.62
C LEU A 198 17.62 2.42 22.91
N GLY A 199 16.30 2.56 22.87
CA GLY A 199 15.44 2.45 24.06
C GLY A 199 15.58 1.11 24.81
N PRO A 200 15.38 -0.06 24.17
CA PRO A 200 15.53 -1.37 24.83
C PRO A 200 16.98 -1.63 25.24
N THR A 201 17.95 -1.18 24.43
CA THR A 201 19.37 -1.35 24.72
C THR A 201 19.77 -0.61 26.00
N LEU A 202 19.37 0.65 26.17
CA LEU A 202 19.70 1.44 27.37
C LEU A 202 18.98 0.90 28.61
N SER A 203 17.67 0.69 28.49
CA SER A 203 16.83 0.29 29.63
C SER A 203 17.08 -1.13 30.13
N SER A 204 17.46 -2.08 29.27
CA SER A 204 17.67 -3.48 29.72
C SER A 204 18.80 -3.63 30.75
N TYR A 205 19.79 -2.73 30.73
CA TYR A 205 20.86 -2.68 31.72
C TYR A 205 20.44 -1.93 32.99
N ALA A 206 19.73 -0.82 32.82
CA ALA A 206 19.33 0.02 33.95
C ALA A 206 18.18 -0.58 34.75
N VAL A 207 17.17 -1.17 34.08
CA VAL A 207 16.03 -1.84 34.73
C VAL A 207 16.51 -3.03 35.57
N LYS A 208 17.52 -3.78 35.10
CA LYS A 208 18.10 -4.89 35.87
C LYS A 208 18.68 -4.45 37.22
N SER A 209 19.29 -3.27 37.28
CA SER A 209 20.02 -2.79 38.46
C SER A 209 19.21 -1.84 39.34
N LEU A 210 18.33 -1.04 38.75
CA LEU A 210 17.61 0.06 39.40
C LEU A 210 16.07 -0.16 39.41
N GLY A 211 15.60 -1.24 38.80
CA GLY A 211 14.18 -1.64 38.75
C GLY A 211 13.39 -1.01 37.59
N TRP A 212 12.20 -1.56 37.34
CA TRP A 212 11.33 -1.19 36.21
C TRP A 212 10.95 0.29 36.13
N ARG A 213 10.87 1.00 37.25
CA ARG A 213 10.55 2.44 37.30
C ARG A 213 11.63 3.29 36.64
N PHE A 214 12.87 2.79 36.60
CA PHE A 214 14.00 3.56 36.11
C PHE A 214 13.91 3.88 34.61
N SER A 215 13.21 3.05 33.82
CA SER A 215 12.94 3.34 32.41
C SER A 215 12.24 4.70 32.19
N SER A 216 11.36 5.10 33.12
CA SER A 216 10.68 6.40 33.05
C SER A 216 11.60 7.56 33.44
N TRP A 217 12.53 7.33 34.36
CA TRP A 217 13.56 8.32 34.72
C TRP A 217 14.57 8.51 33.58
N GLU A 218 14.99 7.45 32.91
CA GLU A 218 15.85 7.51 31.72
C GLU A 218 15.20 8.35 30.62
N LEU A 219 13.92 8.10 30.35
CA LEU A 219 13.17 8.89 29.37
C LEU A 219 13.16 10.38 29.72
N MET A 220 12.99 10.72 31.00
CA MET A 220 13.05 12.10 31.48
C MET A 220 14.45 12.71 31.29
N PHE A 221 15.51 11.97 31.60
CA PHE A 221 16.89 12.46 31.45
C PHE A 221 17.31 12.64 29.99
N ILE A 222 16.74 11.89 29.05
CA ILE A 222 16.99 12.05 27.61
C ILE A 222 16.12 13.20 27.05
N ALA A 223 14.82 13.22 27.38
CA ALA A 223 13.87 14.18 26.82
C ALA A 223 14.03 15.60 27.42
N GLY A 224 14.39 15.71 28.70
CA GLY A 224 14.60 16.98 29.40
C GLY A 224 15.59 17.91 28.70
N PRO A 225 16.85 17.50 28.49
CA PRO A 225 17.84 18.28 27.76
C PRO A 225 17.41 18.61 26.32
N ALA A 226 16.77 17.66 25.63
CA ALA A 226 16.27 17.88 24.27
C ALA A 226 15.21 18.98 24.21
N TYR A 227 14.26 18.95 25.16
CA TYR A 227 13.23 19.97 25.33
C TYR A 227 13.82 21.34 25.69
N LEU A 228 14.77 21.39 26.63
CA LEU A 228 15.47 22.62 26.97
C LEU A 228 16.16 23.18 25.72
N GLY A 229 16.85 22.35 24.95
CA GLY A 229 17.44 22.75 23.67
C GLY A 229 16.44 23.39 22.71
N MET A 230 15.25 22.80 22.55
CA MET A 230 14.19 23.37 21.71
C MET A 230 13.71 24.73 22.21
N ILE A 231 13.33 24.85 23.48
CA ILE A 231 12.76 26.12 23.99
C ILE A 231 13.78 27.26 23.99
N PHE A 232 15.07 26.95 24.12
CA PHE A 232 16.14 27.94 24.14
C PHE A 232 16.68 28.30 22.76
N PHE A 233 16.65 27.40 21.77
CA PHE A 233 17.34 27.61 20.50
C PHE A 233 16.47 27.46 19.25
N MET A 234 15.21 27.07 19.35
CA MET A 234 14.35 26.86 18.17
C MET A 234 13.48 28.11 17.87
N PRO A 235 13.82 28.90 16.85
CA PRO A 235 12.96 29.99 16.40
C PRO A 235 11.75 29.50 15.60
N GLU A 236 10.71 30.32 15.55
CA GLU A 236 9.53 30.05 14.73
C GLU A 236 9.93 29.91 13.25
N SER A 237 9.52 28.80 12.65
CA SER A 237 9.91 28.37 11.30
C SER A 237 8.77 28.47 10.29
N SER A 238 7.53 28.68 10.73
CA SER A 238 6.38 28.86 9.86
C SER A 238 6.37 30.25 9.22
N GLY A 239 6.64 30.31 7.91
CA GLY A 239 6.52 31.54 7.11
C GLY A 239 5.17 32.26 7.26
N PRO A 240 4.03 31.56 7.14
CA PRO A 240 2.69 32.10 7.42
C PRO A 240 2.55 32.79 8.78
N THR A 241 3.13 32.19 9.82
CA THR A 241 3.10 32.72 11.20
C THR A 241 3.95 33.98 11.32
N ILE A 242 5.16 33.94 10.75
CA ILE A 242 6.08 35.09 10.75
C ILE A 242 5.42 36.30 10.05
N LEU A 243 4.79 36.07 8.88
CA LEU A 243 4.08 37.11 8.15
C LEU A 243 2.82 37.60 8.87
N TYR A 244 2.09 36.71 9.55
CA TYR A 244 0.95 37.09 10.40
C TYR A 244 1.38 38.07 11.49
N TYR A 245 2.45 37.77 12.23
CA TYR A 245 2.97 38.67 13.26
C TYR A 245 3.59 39.94 12.67
N LYS A 246 4.20 39.89 11.47
CA LYS A 246 4.65 41.09 10.73
C LYS A 246 3.46 42.00 10.40
N ALA A 247 2.37 41.45 9.87
CA ALA A 247 1.16 42.19 9.55
C ALA A 247 0.50 42.78 10.80
N LYS A 248 0.39 42.01 11.89
CA LYS A 248 -0.09 42.51 13.18
C LYS A 248 0.73 43.69 13.69
N ARG A 249 2.07 43.60 13.62
CA ARG A 249 2.96 44.70 14.05
C ARG A 249 2.77 45.94 13.18
N LEU A 250 2.70 45.78 11.86
CA LEU A 250 2.49 46.90 10.96
C LEU A 250 1.16 47.59 11.26
N ARG A 251 0.07 46.84 11.49
CA ARG A 251 -1.22 47.40 11.96
C ARG A 251 -1.08 48.21 13.25
N GLU A 252 -0.34 47.69 14.24
CA GLU A 252 -0.11 48.40 15.50
C GLU A 252 0.76 49.66 15.35
N GLN A 253 1.66 49.70 14.36
CA GLN A 253 2.58 50.83 14.12
C GLN A 253 1.98 51.91 13.21
N THR A 254 1.25 51.52 12.17
CA THR A 254 0.66 52.44 11.19
C THR A 254 -0.77 52.86 11.54
N GLY A 255 -1.45 52.10 12.40
CA GLY A 255 -2.88 52.28 12.68
C GLY A 255 -3.81 51.85 11.54
N ASP A 256 -3.26 51.30 10.44
CA ASP A 256 -4.04 50.87 9.27
C ASP A 256 -4.52 49.43 9.45
N SER A 257 -5.83 49.24 9.64
CA SER A 257 -6.45 47.91 9.80
C SER A 257 -6.49 47.07 8.52
N ASN A 258 -6.18 47.64 7.35
CA ASN A 258 -6.25 46.94 6.05
C ASN A 258 -5.02 46.08 5.74
N LEU A 259 -3.98 46.14 6.57
CA LEU A 259 -2.75 45.35 6.42
C LEU A 259 -2.97 43.92 6.94
N MET A 260 -3.01 42.94 6.04
CA MET A 260 -3.22 41.53 6.38
C MET A 260 -2.19 40.64 5.68
N SER A 261 -1.81 39.53 6.31
CA SER A 261 -1.02 38.51 5.61
C SER A 261 -1.91 37.64 4.71
N ASP A 262 -1.31 36.96 3.73
CA ASP A 262 -2.05 36.11 2.80
C ASP A 262 -2.78 34.97 3.51
N SER A 263 -2.15 34.45 4.57
CA SER A 263 -2.71 33.41 5.43
C SER A 263 -3.88 33.93 6.25
N GLU A 264 -3.79 35.17 6.75
CA GLU A 264 -4.88 35.82 7.48
C GLU A 264 -6.08 36.11 6.58
N ARG A 265 -5.83 36.51 5.32
CA ARG A 265 -6.88 36.68 4.31
C ARG A 265 -7.59 35.36 3.98
N LYS A 266 -6.85 34.28 3.76
CA LYS A 266 -7.41 32.94 3.47
C LYS A 266 -8.18 32.34 4.65
N GLN A 267 -7.91 32.80 5.88
CA GLN A 267 -8.55 32.30 7.10
C GLN A 267 -9.58 33.25 7.70
N LYS A 268 -9.74 34.46 7.14
CA LYS A 268 -10.65 35.50 7.66
C LYS A 268 -12.10 35.00 7.80
N ASP A 269 -12.50 34.10 6.90
CA ASP A 269 -13.85 33.52 6.86
C ASP A 269 -13.94 32.13 7.51
N LEU A 270 -12.84 31.59 8.04
CA LEU A 270 -12.79 30.23 8.60
C LEU A 270 -12.98 30.27 10.13
N ASN A 271 -14.04 29.62 10.61
CA ASN A 271 -14.23 29.36 12.02
C ASN A 271 -13.20 28.32 12.50
N VAL A 272 -12.49 28.59 13.61
CA VAL A 272 -11.47 27.68 14.19
C VAL A 272 -12.04 26.28 14.44
N ARG A 273 -13.31 26.20 14.84
CA ARG A 273 -14.00 24.92 15.00
C ARG A 273 -14.08 24.17 13.67
N THR A 274 -14.55 24.84 12.62
CA THR A 274 -14.66 24.24 11.28
C THR A 274 -13.30 23.83 10.75
N LEU A 275 -12.25 24.63 10.96
CA LEU A 275 -10.88 24.30 10.56
C LEU A 275 -10.38 23.02 11.25
N LEU A 276 -10.61 22.87 12.56
CA LEU A 276 -10.24 21.67 13.30
C LEU A 276 -11.06 20.45 12.85
N PHE A 277 -12.38 20.62 12.66
CA PHE A 277 -13.24 19.55 12.15
C PHE A 277 -12.82 19.11 10.75
N ASP A 278 -12.55 20.04 9.85
CA ASP A 278 -12.09 19.74 8.49
C ASP A 278 -10.73 19.06 8.51
N ALA A 279 -9.78 19.51 9.34
CA ALA A 279 -8.47 18.87 9.43
C ALA A 279 -8.53 17.44 10.01
N LEU A 280 -9.55 17.13 10.82
CA LEU A 280 -9.81 15.78 11.33
C LEU A 280 -10.55 14.91 10.32
N ILE A 281 -11.54 15.44 9.60
CA ILE A 281 -12.43 14.66 8.72
C ILE A 281 -11.88 14.53 7.30
N LYS A 282 -11.34 15.61 6.72
CA LYS A 282 -10.89 15.63 5.31
C LYS A 282 -9.84 14.58 4.98
N PRO A 283 -8.86 14.25 5.84
CA PRO A 283 -7.93 13.16 5.55
C PRO A 283 -8.60 11.81 5.37
N TRP A 284 -9.64 11.50 6.15
CA TRP A 284 -10.38 10.24 6.04
C TRP A 284 -11.31 10.24 4.84
N GLU A 285 -11.91 11.39 4.50
CA GLU A 285 -12.66 11.57 3.26
C GLU A 285 -11.76 11.35 2.03
N ILE A 286 -10.54 11.90 2.03
CA ILE A 286 -9.54 11.67 0.97
C ILE A 286 -9.16 10.19 0.91
N ASN A 287 -8.89 9.54 2.03
CA ASN A 287 -8.63 8.10 2.05
C ASN A 287 -9.82 7.28 1.54
N ALA A 288 -11.05 7.67 1.83
CA ALA A 288 -12.23 6.93 1.38
C ALA A 288 -12.50 7.11 -0.13
N LEU A 289 -12.19 8.28 -0.68
CA LEU A 289 -12.48 8.64 -2.07
C LEU A 289 -11.31 8.40 -3.03
N ASP A 290 -10.07 8.38 -2.54
CA ASP A 290 -8.85 8.15 -3.30
C ASP A 290 -8.22 6.81 -2.91
N PRO A 291 -8.43 5.74 -3.71
CA PRO A 291 -7.89 4.41 -3.42
C PRO A 291 -6.36 4.35 -3.33
N ALA A 292 -5.63 5.25 -4.01
CA ALA A 292 -4.16 5.25 -3.96
C ALA A 292 -3.67 5.75 -2.60
N ILE A 293 -4.31 6.80 -2.06
CA ILE A 293 -4.01 7.31 -0.71
C ILE A 293 -4.44 6.29 0.36
N LEU A 294 -5.58 5.62 0.16
CA LEU A 294 -6.01 4.53 1.05
C LEU A 294 -4.99 3.41 1.10
N PHE A 295 -4.54 2.95 -0.07
CA PHE A 295 -3.56 1.87 -0.18
C PHE A 295 -2.26 2.25 0.51
N THR A 296 -1.70 3.43 0.24
CA THR A 296 -0.45 3.87 0.87
C THR A 296 -0.58 4.01 2.38
N THR A 297 -1.74 4.45 2.88
CA THR A 297 -2.05 4.57 4.32
C THR A 297 -2.17 3.21 5.02
N ILE A 298 -2.86 2.24 4.40
CA ILE A 298 -2.97 0.88 4.94
C ILE A 298 -1.63 0.15 4.86
N TYR A 299 -0.91 0.27 3.75
CA TYR A 299 0.35 -0.41 3.53
C TYR A 299 1.45 0.11 4.46
N MET A 300 1.55 1.42 4.67
CA MET A 300 2.41 1.98 5.72
C MET A 300 1.99 1.50 7.11
N GLY A 301 0.69 1.39 7.36
CA GLY A 301 0.14 0.82 8.59
C GLY A 301 0.64 -0.60 8.84
N LEU A 302 0.48 -1.48 7.86
CA LEU A 302 0.92 -2.87 7.90
C LEU A 302 2.44 -2.99 8.12
N ALA A 303 3.25 -2.26 7.34
CA ALA A 303 4.71 -2.29 7.48
C ALA A 303 5.14 -1.85 8.89
N TYR A 304 4.44 -0.87 9.47
CA TYR A 304 4.68 -0.41 10.82
C TYR A 304 4.21 -1.40 11.89
N GLY A 305 3.08 -2.08 11.68
CA GLY A 305 2.61 -3.17 12.55
C GLY A 305 3.59 -4.34 12.61
N ILE A 306 4.09 -4.78 11.44
CA ILE A 306 5.14 -5.80 11.34
C ILE A 306 6.37 -5.37 12.15
N TYR A 307 6.80 -4.11 12.01
CA TYR A 307 7.94 -3.60 12.77
C TYR A 307 7.75 -3.73 14.29
N TYR A 308 6.55 -3.42 14.80
CA TYR A 308 6.27 -3.52 16.24
C TYR A 308 6.08 -4.96 16.73
N SER A 309 5.67 -5.88 15.86
CA SER A 309 5.56 -7.31 16.24
C SER A 309 6.89 -7.90 16.72
N PHE A 310 8.03 -7.36 16.24
CA PHE A 310 9.36 -7.79 16.68
C PHE A 310 9.67 -7.46 18.15
N PHE A 311 8.99 -6.49 18.77
CA PHE A 311 9.15 -6.27 20.21
C PHE A 311 8.68 -7.46 21.04
N GLU A 312 7.65 -8.16 20.57
CA GLU A 312 7.10 -9.33 21.24
C GLU A 312 7.81 -10.62 20.77
N SER A 313 8.28 -10.68 19.52
CA SER A 313 8.94 -11.88 19.00
C SER A 313 10.37 -12.08 19.53
N LEU A 314 11.16 -11.01 19.70
CA LEU A 314 12.57 -11.11 20.09
C LEU A 314 12.78 -11.73 21.48
N PRO A 315 12.00 -11.36 22.53
CA PRO A 315 12.05 -12.02 23.83
C PRO A 315 11.67 -13.50 23.80
N LEU A 316 10.94 -13.95 22.77
CA LEU A 316 10.56 -15.36 22.64
C LEU A 316 11.60 -16.19 21.87
N VAL A 317 12.37 -15.59 20.95
CA VAL A 317 13.39 -16.29 20.15
C VAL A 317 14.73 -16.39 20.87
N TYR A 318 15.29 -15.25 21.27
CA TYR A 318 16.71 -15.19 21.63
C TYR A 318 17.03 -15.81 22.99
N PRO A 319 16.22 -15.60 24.04
CA PRO A 319 16.40 -16.31 25.30
C PRO A 319 16.20 -17.83 25.15
N VAL A 320 15.20 -18.26 24.38
CA VAL A 320 14.81 -19.68 24.28
C VAL A 320 15.80 -20.50 23.46
N TYR A 321 16.14 -20.07 22.24
CA TYR A 321 17.01 -20.87 21.35
C TYR A 321 18.50 -20.57 21.49
N TYR A 322 18.86 -19.35 21.94
CA TYR A 322 20.25 -18.90 22.01
C TYR A 322 20.76 -18.64 23.42
N GLY A 323 19.92 -18.82 24.45
CA GLY A 323 20.30 -18.61 25.85
C GLY A 323 20.64 -17.15 26.19
N PHE A 324 20.13 -16.20 25.42
CA PHE A 324 20.44 -14.78 25.62
C PHE A 324 19.79 -14.27 26.92
N SER A 325 20.58 -13.53 27.71
CA SER A 325 20.04 -12.74 28.80
C SER A 325 19.15 -11.60 28.28
N GLY A 326 18.27 -11.04 29.11
CA GLY A 326 17.48 -9.87 28.71
C GLY A 326 18.32 -8.68 28.23
N GLN A 327 19.54 -8.51 28.75
CA GLN A 327 20.50 -7.51 28.27
C GLN A 327 20.99 -7.83 26.85
N SER A 328 21.37 -9.09 26.61
CA SER A 328 21.84 -9.57 25.30
C SER A 328 20.74 -9.50 24.24
N THR A 329 19.49 -9.80 24.61
CA THR A 329 18.32 -9.66 23.72
C THR A 329 18.06 -8.19 23.38
N GLY A 330 18.22 -7.27 24.33
CA GLY A 330 18.15 -5.83 24.08
C GLY A 330 19.14 -5.34 23.01
N LEU A 331 20.34 -5.93 22.94
CA LEU A 331 21.37 -5.58 21.94
C LEU A 331 20.98 -5.96 20.50
N ILE A 332 20.07 -6.93 20.31
CA ILE A 332 19.64 -7.35 18.97
C ILE A 332 18.93 -6.20 18.24
N PHE A 333 18.20 -5.35 18.96
CA PHE A 333 17.56 -4.16 18.40
C PHE A 333 18.57 -3.19 17.75
N LEU A 334 19.87 -3.27 18.08
CA LEU A 334 20.91 -2.46 17.44
C LEU A 334 21.07 -2.76 15.94
N CYS A 335 20.60 -3.91 15.43
CA CYS A 335 20.65 -4.24 14.01
C CYS A 335 19.88 -3.23 13.13
N VAL A 336 18.87 -2.55 13.69
CA VAL A 336 18.10 -1.49 13.04
C VAL A 336 19.01 -0.31 12.65
N GLY A 337 20.05 -0.02 13.45
CA GLY A 337 20.97 1.09 13.24
C GLY A 337 21.76 0.98 11.93
N PRO A 338 22.60 -0.06 11.74
CA PRO A 338 23.32 -0.29 10.50
C PRO A 338 22.41 -0.39 9.27
N ALA A 339 21.27 -1.07 9.37
CA ALA A 339 20.29 -1.18 8.30
C ALA A 339 19.74 0.20 7.88
N GLY A 340 19.35 1.01 8.87
CA GLY A 340 18.86 2.38 8.65
C GLY A 340 19.92 3.31 8.08
N LEU A 341 21.17 3.24 8.55
CA LEU A 341 22.28 4.03 8.03
C LEU A 341 22.60 3.69 6.56
N LEU A 342 22.60 2.40 6.23
CA LEU A 342 22.78 1.93 4.86
C LEU A 342 21.64 2.44 3.96
N ALA A 343 20.39 2.26 4.39
CA ALA A 343 19.21 2.72 3.65
C ALA A 343 19.20 4.25 3.46
N PHE A 344 19.53 5.01 4.51
CA PHE A 344 19.66 6.46 4.46
C PHE A 344 20.73 6.91 3.47
N THR A 345 21.90 6.29 3.52
CA THR A 345 23.02 6.61 2.63
C THR A 345 22.64 6.38 1.16
N ILE A 346 22.04 5.22 0.86
CA ILE A 346 21.54 4.89 -0.49
C ILE A 346 20.47 5.91 -0.92
N HIS A 347 19.55 6.27 -0.03
CA HIS A 347 18.50 7.24 -0.33
C HIS A 347 19.07 8.65 -0.62
N CYS A 348 20.06 9.12 0.14
CA CYS A 348 20.75 10.38 -0.14
C CYS A 348 21.42 10.38 -1.51
N PHE A 349 22.05 9.28 -1.91
CA PHE A 349 22.63 9.14 -3.24
C PHE A 349 21.56 9.14 -4.33
N TYR A 350 20.45 8.43 -4.13
CA TYR A 350 19.30 8.45 -5.04
C TYR A 350 18.74 9.88 -5.20
N LEU A 351 18.56 10.62 -4.10
CA LEU A 351 18.08 12.00 -4.13
C LEU A 351 19.05 12.91 -4.89
N LYS A 352 20.34 12.84 -4.57
CA LYS A 352 21.39 13.70 -5.15
C LYS A 352 21.60 13.45 -6.64
N TYR A 353 21.65 12.19 -7.06
CA TYR A 353 22.05 11.83 -8.43
C TYR A 353 20.88 11.61 -9.39
N ARG A 354 19.69 11.26 -8.90
CA ARG A 354 18.53 10.95 -9.77
C ARG A 354 17.38 11.94 -9.62
N VAL A 355 17.00 12.28 -8.39
CA VAL A 355 15.80 13.10 -8.13
C VAL A 355 16.08 14.57 -8.37
N MET A 356 17.04 15.16 -7.64
CA MET A 356 17.33 16.60 -7.71
C MET A 356 17.68 17.09 -9.13
N PRO A 357 18.55 16.42 -9.91
CA PRO A 357 18.86 16.89 -11.26
C PRO A 357 17.64 16.88 -12.19
N ARG A 358 16.75 15.88 -12.05
CA ARG A 358 15.55 15.76 -12.88
C ARG A 358 14.44 16.73 -12.48
N LEU A 359 14.32 17.06 -11.20
CA LEU A 359 13.43 18.13 -10.74
C LEU A 359 13.89 19.49 -11.26
N THR A 360 15.17 19.84 -11.11
CA THR A 360 15.70 21.12 -11.59
C THR A 360 15.60 21.26 -13.11
N ASN A 361 15.80 20.17 -13.86
CA ASN A 361 15.71 20.16 -15.32
C ASN A 361 14.28 19.97 -15.85
N GLY A 362 13.27 19.84 -14.98
CA GLY A 362 11.87 19.61 -15.37
C GLY A 362 11.58 18.26 -16.05
N THR A 363 12.50 17.30 -15.96
CA THR A 363 12.41 15.97 -16.61
C THR A 363 12.05 14.84 -15.65
N PHE A 364 11.61 15.17 -14.43
CA PHE A 364 11.26 14.17 -13.42
C PHE A 364 10.08 13.28 -13.82
N GLY A 365 9.21 13.75 -14.73
CA GLY A 365 8.05 13.01 -15.22
C GLY A 365 6.92 12.99 -14.19
N GLU A 366 6.24 11.85 -14.10
CA GLU A 366 5.10 11.62 -13.21
C GLU A 366 5.52 11.59 -11.72
N LEU A 367 4.60 11.96 -10.82
CA LEU A 367 4.85 12.03 -9.38
C LEU A 367 5.06 10.63 -8.76
N GLU A 368 4.50 9.61 -9.39
CA GLU A 368 4.64 8.18 -9.10
C GLU A 368 6.11 7.74 -9.09
N ASN A 369 7.00 8.48 -9.77
CA ASN A 369 8.44 8.23 -9.74
C ASN A 369 9.04 8.35 -8.33
N HIS A 370 8.38 9.04 -7.39
CA HIS A 370 8.76 9.04 -5.98
C HIS A 370 8.52 7.69 -5.28
N LEU A 371 7.63 6.84 -5.80
CA LEU A 371 7.31 5.51 -5.25
C LEU A 371 8.26 4.40 -5.72
N LEU A 372 9.03 4.65 -6.79
CA LEU A 372 9.92 3.65 -7.40
C LEU A 372 10.92 3.01 -6.39
N PRO A 373 11.61 3.76 -5.51
CA PRO A 373 12.50 3.16 -4.51
C PRO A 373 11.76 2.22 -3.56
N GLY A 374 10.58 2.62 -3.09
CA GLY A 374 9.72 1.80 -2.22
C GLY A 374 9.28 0.51 -2.92
N MET A 375 8.90 0.58 -4.20
CA MET A 375 8.53 -0.60 -5.00
C MET A 375 9.69 -1.60 -5.08
N LEU A 376 10.90 -1.15 -5.41
CA LEU A 376 12.10 -1.99 -5.51
C LEU A 376 12.54 -2.57 -4.16
N ALA A 377 12.34 -1.82 -3.07
CA ALA A 377 12.70 -2.25 -1.73
C ALA A 377 11.64 -3.14 -1.06
N SER A 378 10.40 -3.14 -1.56
CA SER A 378 9.29 -3.88 -0.95
C SER A 378 9.52 -5.39 -0.79
N PRO A 379 10.20 -6.12 -1.71
CA PRO A 379 10.47 -7.56 -1.53
C PRO A 379 11.43 -7.88 -0.38
N PHE A 380 12.23 -6.91 0.08
CA PHE A 380 13.15 -7.11 1.21
C PHE A 380 12.41 -7.34 2.53
N ILE A 381 11.16 -6.85 2.67
CA ILE A 381 10.35 -7.08 3.87
C ILE A 381 10.00 -8.56 4.03
N PRO A 382 9.26 -9.20 3.10
CA PRO A 382 8.92 -10.62 3.21
C PRO A 382 10.16 -11.53 3.18
N ALA A 383 11.19 -11.20 2.39
CA ALA A 383 12.44 -11.95 2.39
C ALA A 383 13.14 -11.91 3.76
N GLY A 384 13.17 -10.75 4.41
CA GLY A 384 13.74 -10.59 5.75
C GLY A 384 12.92 -11.32 6.83
N LEU A 385 11.59 -11.27 6.74
CA LEU A 385 10.68 -11.99 7.65
C LEU A 385 10.85 -13.50 7.51
N PHE A 386 10.92 -14.00 6.28
CA PHE A 386 11.17 -15.41 5.99
C PHE A 386 12.53 -15.85 6.53
N LEU A 387 13.58 -15.06 6.29
CA LEU A 387 14.91 -15.36 6.81
C LEU A 387 14.92 -15.40 8.33
N TYR A 388 14.25 -14.45 9.00
CA TYR A 388 14.09 -14.43 10.45
C TYR A 388 13.42 -15.70 10.97
N ALA A 389 12.23 -16.04 10.46
CA ALA A 389 11.46 -17.19 10.90
C ALA A 389 12.15 -18.53 10.61
N TRP A 390 12.75 -18.67 9.43
CA TRP A 390 13.41 -19.92 9.01
C TRP A 390 14.70 -20.21 9.80
N THR A 391 15.38 -19.16 10.28
CA THR A 391 16.67 -19.29 10.96
C THR A 391 16.58 -19.16 12.47
N ALA A 392 15.43 -18.82 13.04
CA ALA A 392 15.15 -18.80 14.47
C ALA A 392 15.06 -20.22 15.06
N ARG A 393 16.20 -20.92 15.12
CA ARG A 393 16.31 -22.28 15.66
C ARG A 393 17.69 -22.55 16.28
N PRO A 394 17.81 -23.52 17.21
CA PRO A 394 19.05 -23.82 17.92
C PRO A 394 20.25 -24.17 17.03
N SER A 395 19.99 -24.78 15.87
CA SER A 395 21.03 -25.25 14.94
C SER A 395 21.67 -24.14 14.08
N VAL A 396 21.08 -22.95 14.04
CA VAL A 396 21.53 -21.84 13.20
C VAL A 396 22.02 -20.69 14.07
N HIS A 397 23.16 -20.10 13.71
CA HIS A 397 23.75 -19.00 14.48
C HIS A 397 22.81 -17.79 14.59
N TRP A 398 22.69 -17.20 15.79
CA TRP A 398 21.79 -16.07 16.12
C TRP A 398 21.92 -14.83 15.19
N MET A 399 23.06 -14.68 14.50
CA MET A 399 23.24 -13.61 13.51
C MET A 399 22.32 -13.77 12.30
N ALA A 400 21.99 -14.99 11.88
CA ALA A 400 21.16 -15.23 10.71
C ALA A 400 19.73 -14.64 10.86
N PRO A 401 18.99 -14.88 11.96
CA PRO A 401 17.69 -14.23 12.15
C PRO A 401 17.85 -12.71 12.33
N THR A 402 18.93 -12.26 12.97
CA THR A 402 19.23 -10.82 13.13
C THR A 402 19.40 -10.10 11.78
N VAL A 403 20.01 -10.76 10.78
CA VAL A 403 20.12 -10.22 9.41
C VAL A 403 18.75 -10.16 8.74
N GLY A 404 17.89 -11.16 8.94
CA GLY A 404 16.51 -11.12 8.46
C GLY A 404 15.74 -9.90 8.99
N LEU A 405 15.84 -9.65 10.29
CA LEU A 405 15.28 -8.45 10.92
C LEU A 405 15.82 -7.17 10.27
N ALA A 406 17.14 -7.04 10.11
CA ALA A 406 17.78 -5.89 9.48
C ALA A 406 17.30 -5.66 8.03
N MET A 407 17.11 -6.73 7.25
CA MET A 407 16.56 -6.66 5.89
C MET A 407 15.12 -6.13 5.87
N SER A 408 14.28 -6.58 6.80
CA SER A 408 12.90 -6.08 6.90
C SER A 408 12.85 -4.58 7.25
N ILE A 409 13.76 -4.11 8.11
CA ILE A 409 13.89 -2.67 8.40
C ILE A 409 14.33 -1.88 7.18
N PHE A 410 15.30 -2.41 6.43
CA PHE A 410 15.79 -1.78 5.22
C PHE A 410 14.66 -1.56 4.20
N GLY A 411 13.83 -2.58 3.95
CA GLY A 411 12.66 -2.46 3.08
C GLY A 411 11.63 -1.45 3.59
N THR A 412 11.32 -1.51 4.90
CA THR A 412 10.36 -0.60 5.56
C THR A 412 10.79 0.86 5.45
N TYR A 413 12.09 1.14 5.58
CA TYR A 413 12.63 2.49 5.43
C TYR A 413 12.26 3.10 4.06
N PHE A 414 12.53 2.39 2.96
CA PHE A 414 12.29 2.92 1.61
C PHE A 414 10.81 3.11 1.31
N ILE A 415 9.94 2.21 1.78
CA ILE A 415 8.49 2.38 1.64
C ILE A 415 8.03 3.67 2.32
N VAL A 416 8.43 3.86 3.58
CA VAL A 416 8.06 5.06 4.35
C VAL A 416 8.59 6.32 3.67
N GLN A 417 9.87 6.35 3.25
CA GLN A 417 10.45 7.52 2.60
C GLN A 417 9.79 7.83 1.24
N SER A 418 9.46 6.81 0.45
CA SER A 418 8.77 6.99 -0.83
C SER A 418 7.40 7.63 -0.67
N VAL A 419 6.60 7.16 0.29
CA VAL A 419 5.27 7.72 0.55
C VAL A 419 5.35 9.14 1.14
N LEU A 420 6.32 9.41 2.02
CA LEU A 420 6.55 10.75 2.59
C LEU A 420 6.94 11.78 1.51
N LEU A 421 7.58 11.35 0.42
CA LEU A 421 7.87 12.23 -0.73
C LEU A 421 6.69 12.34 -1.70
N TYR A 422 5.84 11.31 -1.80
CA TYR A 422 4.72 11.28 -2.75
C TYR A 422 3.54 12.17 -2.30
N ILE A 423 3.07 12.01 -1.05
CA ILE A 423 1.83 12.65 -0.55
C ILE A 423 1.85 14.19 -0.65
N PRO A 424 2.91 14.91 -0.21
CA PRO A 424 2.92 16.38 -0.23
C PRO A 424 2.88 16.97 -1.63
N ASN A 425 3.36 16.23 -2.62
CA ASN A 425 3.40 16.69 -4.00
C ASN A 425 2.03 16.59 -4.68
N ILE A 426 1.16 15.67 -4.24
CA ILE A 426 -0.18 15.49 -4.81
C ILE A 426 -1.21 16.34 -4.05
N TYR A 427 -1.15 16.33 -2.72
CA TYR A 427 -2.09 17.05 -1.86
C TYR A 427 -1.36 18.11 -1.01
N PRO A 428 -0.72 19.12 -1.61
CA PRO A 428 0.10 20.10 -0.88
C PRO A 428 -0.71 20.89 0.16
N ARG A 429 -1.99 21.13 -0.09
CA ARG A 429 -2.89 21.83 0.84
C ARG A 429 -3.24 20.99 2.08
N TYR A 430 -3.36 19.67 1.94
CA TYR A 430 -3.80 18.76 3.00
C TYR A 430 -2.68 17.85 3.51
N ALA A 431 -1.44 18.08 3.10
CA ALA A 431 -0.30 17.20 3.34
C ALA A 431 -0.11 16.87 4.83
N ALA A 432 -0.15 17.88 5.72
CA ALA A 432 0.02 17.64 7.15
C ALA A 432 -1.14 16.84 7.75
N SER A 433 -2.37 17.14 7.32
CA SER A 433 -3.56 16.43 7.79
C SER A 433 -3.55 14.97 7.30
N ILE A 434 -3.15 14.70 6.05
CA ILE A 434 -2.98 13.34 5.53
C ILE A 434 -1.86 12.60 6.27
N PHE A 435 -0.74 13.26 6.57
CA PHE A 435 0.31 12.66 7.39
C PHE A 435 -0.14 12.34 8.82
N SER A 436 -1.02 13.16 9.40
CA SER A 436 -1.60 12.90 10.71
C SER A 436 -2.51 11.67 10.70
N ALA A 437 -3.37 11.51 9.67
CA ALA A 437 -4.20 10.33 9.50
C ALA A 437 -3.38 9.07 9.23
N ASN A 438 -2.33 9.16 8.40
CA ASN A 438 -1.38 8.08 8.18
C ASN A 438 -0.66 7.70 9.49
N SER A 439 -0.30 8.68 10.32
CA SER A 439 0.27 8.43 11.64
C SER A 439 -0.69 7.72 12.59
N LEU A 440 -1.98 8.07 12.58
CA LEU A 440 -2.98 7.31 13.33
C LEU A 440 -3.12 5.87 12.80
N SER A 441 -3.28 5.70 11.48
CA SER A 441 -3.38 4.38 10.85
C SER A 441 -2.21 3.48 11.27
N ARG A 442 -0.97 3.97 11.12
CA ARG A 442 0.24 3.27 11.60
C ARG A 442 0.16 2.88 13.06
N SER A 443 -0.30 3.79 13.91
CA SER A 443 -0.40 3.54 15.35
C SER A 443 -1.45 2.49 15.67
N LEU A 444 -2.60 2.49 14.98
CA LEU A 444 -3.65 1.48 15.14
C LEU A 444 -3.18 0.09 14.71
N PHE A 445 -2.47 -0.02 13.58
CA PHE A 445 -1.88 -1.28 13.15
C PHE A 445 -0.80 -1.77 14.13
N ALA A 446 0.06 -0.88 14.61
CA ALA A 446 1.06 -1.24 15.63
C ALA A 446 0.41 -1.69 16.95
N VAL A 447 -0.63 -1.00 17.43
CA VAL A 447 -1.42 -1.41 18.60
C VAL A 447 -1.98 -2.81 18.40
N ALA A 448 -2.64 -3.05 17.27
CA ALA A 448 -3.18 -4.37 16.97
C ALA A 448 -2.06 -5.42 16.98
N SER A 449 -0.96 -5.17 16.25
CA SER A 449 0.19 -6.06 16.19
C SER A 449 0.77 -6.37 17.56
N ILE A 450 1.01 -5.39 18.43
CA ILE A 450 1.53 -5.62 19.79
C ILE A 450 0.59 -6.55 20.59
N LEU A 451 -0.71 -6.31 20.51
CA LEU A 451 -1.68 -7.07 21.31
C LEU A 451 -1.88 -8.50 20.85
N PHE A 452 -1.81 -8.77 19.54
CA PHE A 452 -1.96 -10.14 19.02
C PHE A 452 -0.65 -10.89 18.85
N SER A 453 0.52 -10.22 18.80
CA SER A 453 1.79 -10.88 18.44
C SER A 453 2.17 -11.99 19.41
N THR A 454 2.16 -11.74 20.71
CA THR A 454 2.51 -12.73 21.73
C THR A 454 1.61 -13.98 21.66
N PRO A 455 0.26 -13.86 21.74
CA PRO A 455 -0.60 -15.04 21.65
C PRO A 455 -0.53 -15.72 20.27
N MET A 456 -0.24 -14.97 19.20
CA MET A 456 0.00 -15.54 17.88
C MET A 456 1.28 -16.39 17.86
N PHE A 457 2.41 -15.87 18.35
CA PHE A 457 3.68 -16.60 18.38
C PHE A 457 3.64 -17.80 19.33
N GLU A 458 2.98 -17.68 20.49
CA GLU A 458 2.78 -18.80 21.42
C GLU A 458 1.86 -19.89 20.83
N GLY A 459 0.82 -19.50 20.08
CA GLY A 459 -0.13 -20.45 19.50
C GLY A 459 0.37 -21.15 18.23
N ILE A 460 1.18 -20.45 17.42
CA ILE A 460 1.68 -20.93 16.13
C ILE A 460 3.07 -21.57 16.26
N GLY A 461 3.85 -21.19 17.26
CA GLY A 461 5.28 -21.48 17.32
C GLY A 461 6.11 -20.45 16.55
N ILE A 462 7.42 -20.44 16.80
CA ILE A 462 8.35 -19.45 16.20
C ILE A 462 9.31 -20.13 15.22
N ASP A 463 9.54 -21.42 15.44
CA ASP A 463 10.32 -22.36 14.68
C ASP A 463 9.52 -22.88 13.48
N GLY A 464 9.87 -22.39 12.29
CA GLY A 464 9.49 -23.01 11.03
C GLY A 464 10.44 -24.15 10.61
N GLY A 465 11.20 -24.80 11.51
CA GLY A 465 12.28 -25.70 11.04
C GLY A 465 12.97 -26.62 12.02
N ASP A 466 12.28 -27.66 12.50
CA ASP A 466 12.88 -28.97 12.78
C ASP A 466 12.24 -30.02 11.84
N PRO A 467 12.97 -30.72 10.95
CA PRO A 467 12.36 -31.66 9.99
C PRO A 467 11.79 -32.94 10.63
N MET A 468 12.12 -33.24 11.89
CA MET A 468 11.90 -34.58 12.47
C MET A 468 10.78 -34.64 13.54
N GLU A 469 10.38 -33.51 14.13
CA GLU A 469 9.36 -33.47 15.20
C GLU A 469 8.31 -32.37 14.95
N TRP A 470 7.58 -32.45 13.84
CA TRP A 470 6.38 -31.64 13.66
C TRP A 470 5.18 -32.25 14.40
N PRO A 471 4.50 -31.43 15.20
CA PRO A 471 3.05 -31.34 15.10
C PRO A 471 2.67 -29.87 14.91
N ILE A 472 3.20 -29.20 13.89
CA ILE A 472 2.46 -28.10 13.28
C ILE A 472 1.76 -28.61 12.01
N ASP A 473 0.46 -28.75 12.15
CA ASP A 473 -0.45 -28.92 11.04
C ASP A 473 -0.43 -27.62 10.22
N TRP A 474 0.15 -27.67 9.03
CA TRP A 474 0.19 -26.56 8.05
C TRP A 474 -1.21 -26.04 7.65
N SER A 475 -2.29 -26.63 8.18
CA SER A 475 -3.66 -26.13 8.06
C SER A 475 -3.99 -24.90 8.93
N ARG A 476 -3.20 -24.55 9.97
CA ARG A 476 -3.60 -23.54 10.98
C ARG A 476 -2.96 -22.15 10.88
N VAL A 477 -1.87 -21.98 10.13
CA VAL A 477 -1.16 -20.68 10.01
C VAL A 477 -1.58 -19.91 8.75
N THR A 478 -2.37 -20.53 7.88
CA THR A 478 -3.04 -19.84 6.78
C THR A 478 -4.31 -19.19 7.34
N ILE A 479 -4.36 -17.86 7.27
CA ILE A 479 -5.55 -17.00 7.36
C ILE A 479 -6.86 -17.80 7.21
N MET A 480 -7.61 -17.92 8.31
CA MET A 480 -9.01 -18.39 8.37
C MET A 480 -9.35 -19.61 7.48
N SER A 481 -8.76 -20.77 7.75
CA SER A 481 -9.33 -22.04 7.28
C SER A 481 -10.55 -22.41 8.12
N PHE A 482 -11.75 -22.21 7.57
CA PHE A 482 -12.96 -22.87 8.06
C PHE A 482 -12.71 -24.38 8.10
N LYS A 483 -13.01 -25.00 9.24
CA LYS A 483 -12.97 -26.45 9.50
C LYS A 483 -13.47 -27.25 8.28
N ARG A 484 -12.57 -27.90 7.54
CA ARG A 484 -12.93 -28.82 6.44
C ARG A 484 -13.74 -29.98 7.03
N PRO A 485 -14.89 -30.38 6.44
CA PRO A 485 -15.48 -31.68 6.70
C PRO A 485 -14.51 -32.75 6.20
N SER A 486 -14.32 -33.80 6.98
CA SER A 486 -13.61 -35.01 6.57
C SER A 486 -14.31 -35.64 5.36
N PHE A 487 -13.60 -35.73 4.23
CA PHE A 487 -13.98 -36.58 3.11
C PHE A 487 -13.14 -37.86 3.13
N PRO A 488 -13.70 -39.02 2.76
CA PRO A 488 -13.00 -40.30 2.82
C PRO A 488 -11.90 -40.37 1.76
N ASP A 489 -10.81 -41.04 2.11
CA ASP A 489 -9.67 -41.32 1.22
C ASP A 489 -10.15 -42.00 -0.07
N THR A 490 -9.97 -41.33 -1.21
CA THR A 490 -10.28 -41.86 -2.55
C THR A 490 -9.13 -42.71 -3.09
N THR A 491 -8.64 -43.65 -2.29
CA THR A 491 -7.80 -44.75 -2.74
C THR A 491 -8.58 -46.03 -2.51
N ASP A 492 -9.46 -46.34 -3.47
CA ASP A 492 -9.99 -47.67 -3.82
C ASP A 492 -11.35 -47.55 -4.52
N ILE A 493 -11.39 -46.79 -5.63
CA ILE A 493 -12.46 -46.95 -6.63
C ILE A 493 -11.77 -47.18 -7.97
N MET A 494 -11.75 -48.44 -8.40
CA MET A 494 -11.42 -48.82 -9.77
C MET A 494 -12.50 -48.23 -10.70
N ILE A 495 -12.25 -47.06 -11.30
CA ILE A 495 -13.19 -46.46 -12.28
C ILE A 495 -12.78 -46.91 -13.68
N SER A 496 -13.67 -47.67 -14.32
CA SER A 496 -13.47 -48.33 -15.61
C SER A 496 -13.97 -47.51 -16.81
N ASN A 497 -13.68 -46.22 -16.92
CA ASN A 497 -13.92 -45.47 -18.17
C ASN A 497 -12.93 -44.30 -18.35
N ASP A 498 -12.00 -44.49 -19.28
CA ASP A 498 -10.80 -43.66 -19.56
C ASP A 498 -11.10 -42.44 -20.47
N LYS A 499 -12.34 -41.94 -20.47
CA LYS A 499 -12.80 -40.91 -21.44
C LYS A 499 -12.77 -39.50 -20.86
N LYS A 500 -12.25 -38.54 -21.62
CA LYS A 500 -12.18 -37.11 -21.27
C LYS A 500 -13.29 -36.31 -21.93
N ILE A 501 -14.01 -35.50 -21.16
CA ILE A 501 -15.14 -34.69 -21.59
C ILE A 501 -14.71 -33.22 -21.68
N THR A 502 -14.79 -32.63 -22.87
CA THR A 502 -14.42 -31.22 -23.13
C THR A 502 -15.57 -30.42 -23.72
N LEU A 503 -15.93 -29.29 -23.12
CA LEU A 503 -16.90 -28.34 -23.66
C LEU A 503 -16.18 -27.20 -24.38
N ILE A 504 -16.54 -26.95 -25.65
CA ILE A 504 -15.98 -25.85 -26.45
C ILE A 504 -17.10 -24.90 -26.85
N THR A 505 -17.04 -23.65 -26.40
CA THR A 505 -18.03 -22.63 -26.80
C THR A 505 -17.71 -22.05 -28.19
N GLY A 506 -18.74 -21.78 -29.01
CA GLY A 506 -18.55 -21.25 -30.36
C GLY A 506 -17.88 -22.26 -31.32
N ALA A 507 -18.10 -23.56 -31.09
CA ALA A 507 -17.42 -24.64 -31.78
C ALA A 507 -18.02 -24.99 -33.16
N ASN A 508 -19.09 -24.31 -33.58
CA ASN A 508 -19.71 -24.52 -34.89
C ASN A 508 -18.97 -23.86 -36.07
N SER A 509 -17.84 -23.16 -35.83
CA SER A 509 -17.07 -22.49 -36.88
C SER A 509 -15.67 -22.04 -36.42
N GLY A 510 -14.74 -21.81 -37.35
CA GLY A 510 -13.42 -21.24 -37.06
C GLY A 510 -12.58 -22.11 -36.12
N ILE A 511 -11.86 -21.48 -35.18
CA ILE A 511 -10.93 -22.13 -34.25
C ILE A 511 -11.62 -23.25 -33.44
N GLY A 512 -12.84 -22.99 -32.94
CA GLY A 512 -13.57 -23.97 -32.14
C GLY A 512 -13.98 -25.22 -32.94
N PHE A 513 -14.28 -25.07 -34.24
CA PHE A 513 -14.59 -26.22 -35.12
C PHE A 513 -13.34 -27.05 -35.39
N ALA A 514 -12.22 -26.40 -35.72
CA ALA A 514 -10.94 -27.07 -35.93
C ALA A 514 -10.44 -27.78 -34.66
N LEU A 515 -10.59 -27.16 -33.48
CA LEU A 515 -10.24 -27.78 -32.21
C LEU A 515 -11.12 -29.01 -31.92
N THR A 516 -12.42 -28.91 -32.20
CA THR A 516 -13.34 -30.06 -32.08
C THR A 516 -12.90 -31.20 -32.98
N GLN A 517 -12.55 -30.92 -34.24
CA GLN A 517 -12.05 -31.91 -35.19
C GLN A 517 -10.78 -32.60 -34.68
N LEU A 518 -9.83 -31.84 -34.12
CA LEU A 518 -8.58 -32.39 -33.58
C LEU A 518 -8.81 -33.26 -32.34
N LEU A 519 -9.63 -32.81 -31.38
CA LEU A 519 -9.92 -33.60 -30.19
C LEU A 519 -10.66 -34.90 -30.52
N LEU A 520 -11.54 -34.88 -31.51
CA LEU A 520 -12.24 -36.07 -31.99
C LEU A 520 -11.33 -37.07 -32.71
N ALA A 521 -10.10 -36.70 -33.07
CA ALA A 521 -9.13 -37.65 -33.64
C ALA A 521 -8.69 -38.73 -32.64
N ASP A 522 -8.97 -38.55 -31.34
CA ASP A 522 -8.71 -39.52 -30.28
C ASP A 522 -10.02 -40.10 -29.74
N ALA A 523 -10.11 -41.43 -29.72
CA ALA A 523 -11.28 -42.19 -29.26
C ALA A 523 -11.63 -41.99 -27.78
N SER A 524 -10.64 -41.54 -26.98
CA SER A 524 -10.81 -41.25 -25.56
C SER A 524 -11.53 -39.91 -25.30
N ASN A 525 -11.75 -39.07 -26.32
CA ASN A 525 -12.39 -37.77 -26.13
C ASN A 525 -13.89 -37.79 -26.44
N ILE A 526 -14.65 -37.15 -25.55
CA ILE A 526 -16.04 -36.72 -25.76
C ILE A 526 -16.03 -35.20 -25.85
N VAL A 527 -16.45 -34.65 -26.99
CA VAL A 527 -16.49 -33.20 -27.21
C VAL A 527 -17.94 -32.72 -27.20
N LEU A 528 -18.25 -31.84 -26.24
CA LEU A 528 -19.49 -31.09 -26.20
C LEU A 528 -19.32 -29.85 -27.09
N LEU A 529 -19.91 -29.87 -28.28
CA LEU A 529 -19.90 -28.77 -29.24
C LEU A 529 -20.91 -27.72 -28.79
N GLY A 530 -20.42 -26.59 -28.27
CA GLY A 530 -21.24 -25.47 -27.84
C GLY A 530 -21.57 -24.51 -28.98
N ALA A 531 -22.84 -24.33 -29.30
CA ALA A 531 -23.30 -23.41 -30.36
C ALA A 531 -24.50 -22.55 -29.92
N ARG A 532 -24.51 -21.27 -30.35
CA ARG A 532 -25.65 -20.36 -30.11
C ARG A 532 -26.89 -20.76 -30.90
N SER A 533 -26.71 -21.08 -32.19
CA SER A 533 -27.79 -21.48 -33.11
C SER A 533 -27.80 -22.98 -33.26
N LEU A 534 -28.91 -23.63 -32.90
CA LEU A 534 -29.05 -25.08 -32.96
C LEU A 534 -28.82 -25.61 -34.38
N SER A 535 -29.45 -24.98 -35.38
CA SER A 535 -29.30 -25.37 -36.79
C SER A 535 -27.86 -25.30 -37.32
N LYS A 536 -27.09 -24.28 -36.91
CA LYS A 536 -25.67 -24.17 -37.29
C LYS A 536 -24.82 -25.21 -36.55
N GLY A 537 -25.17 -25.52 -35.31
CA GLY A 537 -24.54 -26.58 -34.54
C GLY A 537 -24.80 -27.96 -35.13
N GLU A 538 -26.05 -28.27 -35.53
CA GLU A 538 -26.43 -29.53 -36.17
C GLU A 538 -25.71 -29.75 -37.50
N ASN A 539 -25.57 -28.70 -38.31
CA ASN A 539 -24.76 -28.74 -39.54
C ASN A 539 -23.30 -29.05 -39.22
N ALA A 540 -22.69 -28.35 -38.25
CA ALA A 540 -21.30 -28.58 -37.85
C ALA A 540 -21.07 -30.00 -37.30
N VAL A 541 -22.01 -30.52 -36.50
CA VAL A 541 -21.96 -31.91 -36.01
C VAL A 541 -22.10 -32.91 -37.16
N SER A 542 -22.95 -32.63 -38.14
CA SER A 542 -23.11 -33.48 -39.34
C SER A 542 -21.83 -33.50 -40.18
N ASP A 543 -21.20 -32.34 -40.37
CA ASP A 543 -19.93 -32.21 -41.10
C ASP A 543 -18.78 -32.95 -40.40
N LEU A 544 -18.72 -32.91 -39.07
CA LEU A 544 -17.71 -33.63 -38.28
C LEU A 544 -17.98 -35.14 -38.24
N LYS A 545 -19.25 -35.56 -38.16
CA LYS A 545 -19.63 -36.98 -38.24
C LYS A 545 -19.33 -37.58 -39.61
N ALA A 546 -19.50 -36.82 -40.69
CA ALA A 546 -19.17 -37.26 -42.05
C ALA A 546 -17.67 -37.61 -42.22
N GLN A 547 -16.80 -37.11 -41.34
CA GLN A 547 -15.36 -37.37 -41.36
C GLN A 547 -14.96 -38.67 -40.65
N ASN A 548 -15.90 -39.39 -40.02
CA ASN A 548 -15.66 -40.68 -39.34
C ASN A 548 -14.51 -40.65 -38.31
N LEU A 549 -14.43 -39.58 -37.52
CA LEU A 549 -13.44 -39.45 -36.45
C LEU A 549 -13.78 -40.37 -35.25
N PRO A 550 -12.79 -40.91 -34.54
CA PRO A 550 -13.00 -41.95 -33.52
C PRO A 550 -13.61 -41.44 -32.19
N GLY A 551 -13.51 -40.15 -31.88
CA GLY A 551 -14.08 -39.54 -30.67
C GLY A 551 -15.59 -39.36 -30.74
N THR A 552 -16.22 -39.07 -29.60
CA THR A 552 -17.68 -38.87 -29.50
C THR A 552 -18.01 -37.37 -29.50
N ILE A 553 -19.03 -36.96 -30.26
CA ILE A 553 -19.48 -35.56 -30.33
C ILE A 553 -20.95 -35.41 -29.96
N GLU A 554 -21.25 -34.42 -29.11
CA GLU A 554 -22.61 -34.04 -28.74
C GLU A 554 -22.83 -32.53 -28.87
N LEU A 555 -24.05 -32.14 -29.26
CA LEU A 555 -24.42 -30.73 -29.39
C LEU A 555 -24.97 -30.18 -28.07
N VAL A 556 -24.44 -29.05 -27.63
CA VAL A 556 -24.95 -28.25 -26.50
C VAL A 556 -25.34 -26.86 -26.99
N GLN A 557 -26.61 -26.50 -26.82
CA GLN A 557 -27.07 -25.15 -27.15
C GLN A 557 -26.65 -24.18 -26.05
N ILE A 558 -25.70 -23.30 -26.35
CA ILE A 558 -25.17 -22.32 -25.39
C ILE A 558 -24.96 -20.97 -26.07
N ASN A 559 -25.69 -19.97 -25.57
CA ASN A 559 -25.44 -18.57 -25.89
C ASN A 559 -24.70 -17.89 -24.74
N VAL A 560 -23.38 -17.69 -24.90
CA VAL A 560 -22.52 -17.05 -23.88
C VAL A 560 -22.90 -15.60 -23.56
N THR A 561 -23.75 -14.95 -24.35
CA THR A 561 -24.24 -13.59 -24.05
C THR A 561 -25.51 -13.58 -23.20
N SER A 562 -26.02 -14.74 -22.79
CA SER A 562 -27.24 -14.88 -22.00
C SER A 562 -26.98 -15.83 -20.84
N GLU A 563 -27.00 -15.28 -19.63
CA GLU A 563 -26.77 -16.05 -18.41
C GLU A 563 -27.78 -17.20 -18.24
N ALA A 564 -29.07 -16.94 -18.54
CA ALA A 564 -30.10 -17.96 -18.56
C ALA A 564 -29.86 -19.07 -19.60
N SER A 565 -29.15 -18.79 -20.70
CA SER A 565 -28.74 -19.82 -21.65
C SER A 565 -27.57 -20.65 -21.11
N VAL A 566 -26.60 -20.02 -20.45
CA VAL A 566 -25.43 -20.69 -19.88
C VAL A 566 -25.84 -21.59 -18.71
N SER A 567 -26.67 -21.10 -17.81
CA SER A 567 -27.22 -21.87 -16.68
C SER A 567 -28.04 -23.08 -17.15
N ARG A 568 -28.90 -22.90 -18.15
CA ARG A 568 -29.66 -24.02 -18.77
C ARG A 568 -28.73 -25.04 -19.43
N ALA A 569 -27.68 -24.59 -20.13
CA ALA A 569 -26.71 -25.50 -20.74
C ALA A 569 -25.95 -26.31 -19.68
N ALA A 570 -25.51 -25.69 -18.58
CA ALA A 570 -24.87 -26.41 -17.48
C ALA A 570 -25.81 -27.45 -16.84
N THR A 571 -27.09 -27.08 -16.66
CA THR A 571 -28.12 -27.99 -16.14
C THR A 571 -28.40 -29.14 -17.10
N ASP A 572 -28.57 -28.87 -18.40
CA ASP A 572 -28.79 -29.88 -19.43
C ASP A 572 -27.62 -30.86 -19.51
N VAL A 573 -26.38 -30.37 -19.51
CA VAL A 573 -25.18 -31.23 -19.45
C VAL A 573 -25.18 -32.08 -18.19
N SER A 574 -25.48 -31.50 -17.02
CA SER A 574 -25.56 -32.27 -15.76
C SER A 574 -26.64 -33.37 -15.79
N LEU A 575 -27.78 -33.12 -16.44
CA LEU A 575 -28.89 -34.06 -16.54
C LEU A 575 -28.65 -35.17 -17.56
N ARG A 576 -28.04 -34.86 -18.72
CA ARG A 576 -27.72 -35.85 -19.76
C ARG A 576 -26.82 -36.96 -19.26
N PHE A 577 -25.85 -36.61 -18.43
CA PHE A 577 -24.94 -37.58 -17.81
C PHE A 577 -25.53 -38.26 -16.57
N ALA A 578 -26.60 -37.72 -15.96
CA ALA A 578 -27.35 -38.40 -14.90
C ALA A 578 -28.36 -39.43 -15.43
N GLN A 579 -28.77 -39.35 -16.71
CA GLN A 579 -29.74 -40.25 -17.33
C GLN A 579 -29.12 -41.48 -18.02
N ASN A 580 -27.79 -41.54 -18.14
CA ASN A 580 -27.04 -42.65 -18.71
C ASN A 580 -26.33 -43.49 -17.63
N ASP A 581 -27.01 -43.97 -16.58
CA ASP A 581 -26.77 -45.36 -16.13
C ASP A 581 -27.80 -45.91 -15.12
N THR A 582 -28.09 -47.19 -15.29
CA THR A 582 -28.79 -48.06 -14.33
C THR A 582 -27.93 -48.43 -13.10
N HIS A 583 -26.74 -47.85 -12.94
CA HIS A 583 -25.91 -47.98 -11.77
C HIS A 583 -25.45 -46.61 -11.24
N MET A 584 -25.92 -46.30 -10.04
CA MET A 584 -25.70 -45.07 -9.31
C MET A 584 -24.24 -44.98 -8.80
N THR A 585 -23.26 -44.73 -9.68
CA THR A 585 -21.88 -44.34 -9.31
C THR A 585 -21.10 -43.51 -10.34
N ASP A 586 -21.59 -43.23 -11.55
CA ASP A 586 -20.84 -42.41 -12.53
C ASP A 586 -21.33 -40.96 -12.51
N ILE A 587 -20.55 -40.09 -11.86
CA ILE A 587 -20.85 -38.66 -11.71
C ILE A 587 -20.55 -37.94 -13.04
N ALA A 588 -21.51 -37.14 -13.50
CA ALA A 588 -21.41 -36.23 -14.65
C ALA A 588 -20.25 -35.22 -14.51
N SER A 589 -19.03 -35.59 -14.90
CA SER A 589 -17.86 -34.71 -14.84
C SER A 589 -17.61 -33.95 -16.14
N LEU A 590 -17.04 -32.77 -16.01
CA LEU A 590 -16.42 -32.04 -17.13
C LEU A 590 -14.92 -31.92 -16.86
N ASP A 591 -14.07 -32.31 -17.80
CA ASP A 591 -12.62 -32.29 -17.58
C ASP A 591 -11.97 -31.00 -18.09
N ALA A 592 -12.52 -30.44 -19.17
CA ALA A 592 -12.03 -29.20 -19.73
C ALA A 592 -13.15 -28.30 -20.26
N LEU A 593 -13.00 -27.00 -20.03
CA LEU A 593 -13.85 -25.95 -20.58
C LEU A 593 -13.01 -24.99 -21.43
N VAL A 594 -13.33 -24.91 -22.73
CA VAL A 594 -12.69 -24.02 -23.69
C VAL A 594 -13.65 -22.88 -24.05
N ASN A 595 -13.37 -21.69 -23.51
CA ASN A 595 -14.08 -20.46 -23.81
C ASN A 595 -13.55 -19.85 -25.12
N ASN A 596 -14.07 -20.33 -26.25
CA ASN A 596 -13.66 -19.91 -27.59
C ASN A 596 -14.62 -18.91 -28.26
N ALA A 597 -15.89 -18.84 -27.84
CA ALA A 597 -16.85 -17.92 -28.46
C ALA A 597 -16.37 -16.46 -28.40
N GLY A 598 -16.34 -15.77 -29.55
CA GLY A 598 -15.93 -14.37 -29.60
C GLY A 598 -16.36 -13.61 -30.84
N ILE A 599 -16.35 -12.27 -30.74
CA ILE A 599 -16.66 -11.32 -31.83
C ILE A 599 -15.65 -10.16 -31.83
N ALA A 600 -15.34 -9.58 -32.99
CA ALA A 600 -14.38 -8.48 -33.13
C ALA A 600 -15.01 -7.08 -33.07
N GLY A 601 -16.34 -6.97 -33.21
CA GLY A 601 -16.99 -5.70 -33.50
C GLY A 601 -16.70 -5.24 -34.93
N ALA A 602 -17.55 -4.39 -35.48
CA ALA A 602 -17.42 -3.93 -36.86
C ALA A 602 -16.72 -2.58 -36.90
N TYR A 603 -15.38 -2.61 -36.90
CA TYR A 603 -14.59 -1.46 -37.28
C TYR A 603 -13.51 -1.89 -38.26
N SER A 604 -13.70 -1.54 -39.54
CA SER A 604 -12.78 -1.85 -40.63
C SER A 604 -11.44 -1.13 -40.40
N SER A 605 -10.36 -1.78 -40.80
CA SER A 605 -8.98 -1.25 -40.77
C SER A 605 -8.79 0.00 -41.65
N THR A 606 -9.80 0.40 -42.42
CA THR A 606 -9.76 1.50 -43.39
C THR A 606 -10.61 2.72 -43.00
N GLY A 607 -11.35 2.70 -41.90
CA GLY A 607 -12.16 3.85 -41.47
C GLY A 607 -13.34 4.18 -42.39
N ALA A 608 -13.80 3.21 -43.18
CA ALA A 608 -15.04 3.29 -43.95
C ALA A 608 -16.04 2.25 -43.44
N ASP A 609 -17.24 2.74 -43.17
CA ASP A 609 -18.50 2.04 -42.92
C ASP A 609 -18.57 1.14 -41.67
N VAL A 610 -19.08 1.76 -40.59
CA VAL A 610 -19.90 1.07 -39.60
C VAL A 610 -21.03 0.37 -40.37
N PRO A 611 -21.27 -0.94 -40.20
CA PRO A 611 -22.47 -1.56 -40.75
C PRO A 611 -23.68 -0.79 -40.23
N ASP A 612 -24.54 -0.31 -41.13
CA ASP A 612 -25.67 0.58 -40.84
C ASP A 612 -26.28 0.34 -39.44
N GLY A 613 -26.11 1.32 -38.55
CA GLY A 613 -26.93 1.47 -37.34
C GLY A 613 -26.34 1.10 -35.98
N GLN A 614 -25.10 0.61 -35.83
CA GLN A 614 -24.52 0.32 -34.49
C GLN A 614 -23.48 1.34 -34.03
N THR A 615 -23.73 1.98 -32.89
CA THR A 615 -22.82 2.91 -32.21
C THR A 615 -21.58 2.21 -31.67
N LEU A 616 -20.48 2.95 -31.47
CA LEU A 616 -19.27 2.44 -30.82
C LEU A 616 -19.56 1.85 -29.43
N SER A 617 -20.50 2.43 -28.70
CA SER A 617 -20.93 1.94 -27.38
C SER A 617 -21.58 0.56 -27.48
N GLU A 618 -22.47 0.35 -28.45
CA GLU A 618 -23.11 -0.95 -28.67
C GLU A 618 -22.09 -2.01 -29.08
N GLN A 619 -21.10 -1.67 -29.90
CA GLN A 619 -20.02 -2.58 -30.26
C GLN A 619 -19.10 -2.93 -29.07
N LEU A 620 -18.76 -1.95 -28.24
CA LEU A 620 -17.99 -2.17 -27.01
C LEU A 620 -18.74 -3.10 -26.07
N ILE A 621 -20.02 -2.82 -25.80
CA ILE A 621 -20.87 -3.63 -24.93
C ILE A 621 -21.01 -5.05 -25.50
N ALA A 622 -21.25 -5.21 -26.80
CA ALA A 622 -21.38 -6.51 -27.42
C ALA A 622 -20.08 -7.34 -27.33
N CYS A 623 -18.93 -6.73 -27.61
CA CYS A 623 -17.63 -7.38 -27.50
C CYS A 623 -17.29 -7.74 -26.05
N PHE A 624 -17.53 -6.86 -25.08
CA PHE A 624 -17.35 -7.16 -23.66
C PHE A 624 -18.28 -8.29 -23.20
N THR A 625 -19.55 -8.24 -23.58
CA THR A 625 -20.55 -9.25 -23.20
C THR A 625 -20.14 -10.63 -23.73
N THR A 626 -19.69 -10.71 -24.98
CA THR A 626 -19.34 -12.00 -25.61
C THR A 626 -17.95 -12.48 -25.20
N ASN A 627 -16.93 -11.63 -25.26
CA ASN A 627 -15.53 -12.02 -25.13
C ASN A 627 -15.03 -12.00 -23.68
N THR A 628 -15.70 -11.31 -22.76
CA THR A 628 -15.24 -11.12 -21.38
C THR A 628 -16.24 -11.69 -20.38
N VAL A 629 -17.48 -11.18 -20.41
CA VAL A 629 -18.54 -11.63 -19.49
C VAL A 629 -18.90 -13.08 -19.78
N GLY A 630 -19.05 -13.46 -21.05
CA GLY A 630 -19.33 -14.82 -21.48
C GLY A 630 -18.41 -15.89 -20.87
N PRO A 631 -17.07 -15.78 -21.04
CA PRO A 631 -16.13 -16.69 -20.38
C PRO A 631 -16.24 -16.71 -18.85
N ALA A 632 -16.43 -15.55 -18.21
CA ALA A 632 -16.57 -15.47 -16.76
C ALA A 632 -17.81 -16.24 -16.24
N ILE A 633 -18.97 -15.98 -16.84
CA ILE A 633 -20.22 -16.65 -16.44
C ILE A 633 -20.21 -18.13 -16.81
N THR A 634 -19.60 -18.51 -17.95
CA THR A 634 -19.54 -19.91 -18.37
C THR A 634 -18.71 -20.72 -17.39
N VAL A 635 -17.56 -20.21 -16.95
CA VAL A 635 -16.77 -20.86 -15.89
C VAL A 635 -17.56 -20.95 -14.59
N HIS A 636 -18.24 -19.88 -14.18
CA HIS A 636 -19.03 -19.87 -12.94
C HIS A 636 -20.09 -20.99 -12.90
N TYR A 637 -20.89 -21.13 -13.97
CA TYR A 637 -21.97 -22.13 -14.01
C TYR A 637 -21.50 -23.55 -14.29
N PHE A 638 -20.37 -23.75 -14.98
CA PHE A 638 -19.81 -25.09 -15.24
C PHE A 638 -18.79 -25.53 -14.17
N ALA A 639 -18.39 -24.66 -13.25
CA ALA A 639 -17.49 -24.99 -12.15
C ALA A 639 -17.94 -26.19 -11.29
N PRO A 640 -19.24 -26.42 -11.01
CA PRO A 640 -19.67 -27.61 -10.29
C PRO A 640 -19.33 -28.91 -11.04
N LEU A 641 -19.48 -28.94 -12.37
CA LEU A 641 -19.16 -30.09 -13.22
C LEU A 641 -17.64 -30.31 -13.33
N LEU A 642 -16.86 -29.22 -13.36
CA LEU A 642 -15.39 -29.27 -13.31
C LEU A 642 -14.87 -29.75 -11.95
N SER A 643 -15.59 -29.49 -10.85
CA SER A 643 -15.17 -29.84 -9.49
C SER A 643 -15.26 -31.33 -9.19
N VAL A 644 -16.04 -32.07 -9.98
CA VAL A 644 -16.26 -33.51 -9.82
C VAL A 644 -15.50 -34.34 -10.85
N SER A 645 -14.62 -33.71 -11.63
CA SER A 645 -13.76 -34.39 -12.60
C SER A 645 -12.80 -35.36 -11.90
N PRO A 646 -12.67 -36.61 -12.41
CA PRO A 646 -11.63 -37.54 -11.96
C PRO A 646 -10.24 -37.13 -12.47
N HIS A 647 -10.16 -36.15 -13.38
CA HIS A 647 -8.94 -35.59 -13.93
C HIS A 647 -8.69 -34.17 -13.39
N VAL A 648 -7.47 -33.66 -13.62
CA VAL A 648 -7.18 -32.25 -13.33
C VAL A 648 -8.02 -31.36 -14.25
N ALA A 649 -8.99 -30.64 -13.67
CA ALA A 649 -9.87 -29.76 -14.43
C ALA A 649 -9.10 -28.61 -15.11
N ARG A 650 -9.47 -28.30 -16.35
CA ARG A 650 -8.81 -27.28 -17.19
C ARG A 650 -9.79 -26.22 -17.67
N ILE A 651 -9.39 -24.96 -17.58
CA ILE A 651 -10.10 -23.81 -18.17
C ILE A 651 -9.18 -23.17 -19.20
N VAL A 652 -9.64 -23.03 -20.44
CA VAL A 652 -8.90 -22.37 -21.51
C VAL A 652 -9.72 -21.19 -22.01
N ASN A 653 -9.23 -19.98 -21.76
CA ASN A 653 -9.80 -18.76 -22.32
C ASN A 653 -9.05 -18.40 -23.59
N VAL A 654 -9.72 -18.50 -24.74
CA VAL A 654 -9.13 -18.13 -26.03
C VAL A 654 -9.13 -16.61 -26.15
N SER A 655 -7.97 -16.00 -25.94
CA SER A 655 -7.70 -14.57 -26.05
C SER A 655 -6.98 -14.20 -27.35
N SER A 656 -6.28 -13.06 -27.36
CA SER A 656 -5.52 -12.55 -28.50
C SER A 656 -4.42 -11.59 -28.02
N GLY A 657 -3.26 -11.58 -28.66
CA GLY A 657 -2.20 -10.57 -28.45
C GLY A 657 -2.69 -9.13 -28.70
N ALA A 658 -3.80 -8.94 -29.41
CA ALA A 658 -4.49 -7.66 -29.52
C ALA A 658 -5.00 -7.11 -28.17
N GLY A 659 -5.22 -7.97 -27.18
CA GLY A 659 -5.57 -7.60 -25.80
C GLY A 659 -4.38 -7.17 -24.95
N SER A 660 -3.15 -7.41 -25.40
CA SER A 660 -1.95 -7.03 -24.66
C SER A 660 -1.71 -5.52 -24.71
N ILE A 661 -1.58 -4.92 -23.52
CA ILE A 661 -1.22 -3.51 -23.36
C ILE A 661 0.25 -3.31 -23.76
N SER A 662 1.13 -4.26 -23.42
CA SER A 662 2.55 -4.21 -23.77
C SER A 662 2.76 -4.28 -25.29
N LEU A 663 2.08 -5.20 -25.99
CA LEU A 663 2.16 -5.29 -27.46
C LEU A 663 1.50 -4.09 -28.17
N ARG A 664 0.62 -3.35 -27.49
CA ARG A 664 0.06 -2.09 -28.01
C ARG A 664 1.07 -0.94 -27.95
N ALA A 665 1.83 -0.88 -26.86
CA ALA A 665 2.80 0.18 -26.60
C ALA A 665 4.07 0.03 -27.45
N ASP A 666 4.35 -1.18 -27.96
CA ASP A 666 5.48 -1.44 -28.84
C ASP A 666 5.22 -0.95 -30.27
N HIS A 667 6.06 -0.02 -30.73
CA HIS A 667 6.01 0.57 -32.08
C HIS A 667 6.49 -0.37 -33.19
N ALA A 668 7.15 -1.46 -32.86
CA ALA A 668 7.61 -2.46 -33.81
C ALA A 668 6.61 -3.62 -33.99
N ASN A 669 5.56 -3.71 -33.16
CA ASN A 669 4.69 -4.88 -33.13
C ASN A 669 3.51 -4.79 -34.13
N PRO A 670 3.22 -5.86 -34.92
CA PRO A 670 2.07 -5.88 -35.84
C PRO A 670 0.71 -5.63 -35.16
N HIS A 671 0.54 -5.99 -33.90
CA HIS A 671 -0.68 -5.73 -33.11
C HIS A 671 -0.88 -4.24 -32.77
N GLN A 672 0.14 -3.39 -32.97
CA GLN A 672 0.01 -1.95 -32.84
C GLN A 672 -0.85 -1.34 -33.95
N ALA A 673 -0.76 -1.84 -35.18
CA ALA A 673 -1.51 -1.29 -36.32
C ALA A 673 -3.02 -1.64 -36.30
N MET A 674 -3.43 -2.55 -35.40
CA MET A 674 -4.81 -3.02 -35.29
C MET A 674 -5.75 -1.95 -34.71
N LYS A 675 -6.71 -1.48 -35.51
CA LYS A 675 -7.67 -0.42 -35.16
C LYS A 675 -9.03 -0.92 -34.63
N VAL A 676 -9.09 -2.14 -34.08
CA VAL A 676 -10.35 -2.75 -33.62
C VAL A 676 -10.53 -2.56 -32.10
N VAL A 677 -10.83 -1.32 -31.68
CA VAL A 677 -10.90 -0.94 -30.25
C VAL A 677 -11.83 -1.86 -29.42
N PRO A 678 -13.08 -2.17 -29.85
CA PRO A 678 -13.95 -3.06 -29.09
C PRO A 678 -13.35 -4.46 -28.82
N TYR A 679 -12.68 -5.03 -29.82
CA TYR A 679 -12.01 -6.31 -29.68
C TYR A 679 -10.84 -6.25 -28.70
N ARG A 680 -9.96 -5.24 -28.85
CA ARG A 680 -8.76 -5.10 -28.00
C ARG A 680 -9.12 -4.96 -26.54
N VAL A 681 -10.05 -4.06 -26.22
CA VAL A 681 -10.41 -3.76 -24.83
C VAL A 681 -11.13 -4.96 -24.19
N SER A 682 -11.99 -5.66 -24.93
CA SER A 682 -12.65 -6.87 -24.42
C SER A 682 -11.67 -8.04 -24.20
N LYS A 683 -10.65 -8.22 -25.06
CA LYS A 683 -9.60 -9.23 -24.85
C LYS A 683 -8.64 -8.85 -23.72
N ALA A 684 -8.32 -7.57 -23.54
CA ALA A 684 -7.57 -7.10 -22.36
C ALA A 684 -8.33 -7.38 -21.06
N ALA A 685 -9.65 -7.16 -21.05
CA ALA A 685 -10.49 -7.49 -19.91
C ALA A 685 -10.59 -9.02 -19.68
N LEU A 686 -10.58 -9.82 -20.75
CA LEU A 686 -10.50 -11.29 -20.64
C LEU A 686 -9.19 -11.73 -19.96
N HIS A 687 -8.06 -11.05 -20.18
CA HIS A 687 -6.80 -11.37 -19.48
C HIS A 687 -6.96 -11.22 -17.97
N MET A 688 -7.64 -10.16 -17.52
CA MET A 688 -7.93 -9.95 -16.10
C MET A 688 -8.91 -11.02 -15.56
N VAL A 689 -9.95 -11.38 -16.33
CA VAL A 689 -10.85 -12.49 -15.96
C VAL A 689 -10.06 -13.80 -15.79
N THR A 690 -9.15 -14.12 -16.70
CA THR A 690 -8.31 -15.32 -16.61
C THR A 690 -7.40 -15.28 -15.38
N ALA A 691 -6.81 -14.14 -15.04
CA ALA A 691 -6.00 -13.98 -13.83
C ALA A 691 -6.83 -14.18 -12.56
N CYS A 692 -8.05 -13.62 -12.50
CA CYS A 692 -8.99 -13.84 -11.40
C CYS A 692 -9.37 -15.33 -11.27
N GLN A 693 -9.68 -16.01 -12.37
CA GLN A 693 -9.99 -17.44 -12.37
C GLN A 693 -8.80 -18.29 -11.93
N CYS A 694 -7.59 -17.95 -12.36
CA CYS A 694 -6.38 -18.63 -11.89
C CYS A 694 -6.23 -18.50 -10.37
N PHE A 695 -6.44 -17.30 -9.82
CA PHE A 695 -6.40 -17.09 -8.37
C PHE A 695 -7.52 -17.83 -7.62
N GLU A 696 -8.75 -17.81 -8.15
CA GLU A 696 -9.94 -18.42 -7.55
C GLU A 696 -9.85 -19.94 -7.51
N TYR A 697 -9.39 -20.58 -8.60
CA TYR A 697 -9.40 -22.03 -8.74
C TYR A 697 -8.07 -22.73 -8.40
N ARG A 698 -7.00 -21.98 -8.06
CA ARG A 698 -5.69 -22.55 -7.68
C ARG A 698 -5.77 -23.51 -6.49
N GLU A 699 -6.62 -23.21 -5.51
CA GLU A 699 -6.76 -24.03 -4.29
C GLU A 699 -7.46 -25.37 -4.58
N LYS A 700 -8.18 -25.47 -5.71
CA LYS A 700 -8.77 -26.70 -6.23
C LYS A 700 -7.81 -27.49 -7.12
N GLY A 701 -6.59 -27.00 -7.36
CA GLY A 701 -5.60 -27.63 -8.23
C GLY A 701 -5.91 -27.55 -9.73
N TRP A 702 -6.83 -26.67 -10.14
CA TRP A 702 -7.23 -26.52 -11.55
C TRP A 702 -6.17 -25.78 -12.36
N ARG A 703 -6.10 -26.07 -13.66
CA ARG A 703 -5.22 -25.35 -14.59
C ARG A 703 -6.03 -24.37 -15.42
N VAL A 704 -5.67 -23.09 -15.33
CA VAL A 704 -6.35 -22.01 -16.05
C VAL A 704 -5.37 -21.37 -17.04
N PHE A 705 -5.80 -21.24 -18.29
CA PHE A 705 -4.95 -20.82 -19.40
C PHE A 705 -5.54 -19.61 -20.13
N ASN A 706 -4.68 -18.64 -20.45
CA ASN A 706 -4.96 -17.57 -21.39
C ASN A 706 -4.24 -17.90 -22.70
N PHE A 707 -4.98 -18.23 -23.76
CA PHE A 707 -4.38 -18.71 -24.99
C PHE A 707 -4.59 -17.72 -26.13
N CYS A 708 -3.52 -17.27 -26.79
CA CYS A 708 -3.62 -16.53 -28.04
C CYS A 708 -3.32 -17.47 -29.22
N PRO A 709 -4.24 -17.60 -30.19
CA PRO A 709 -4.03 -18.41 -31.40
C PRO A 709 -3.04 -17.78 -32.39
N GLY A 710 -2.53 -16.57 -32.15
CA GLY A 710 -1.80 -15.80 -33.15
C GLY A 710 -2.68 -15.38 -34.34
N PHE A 711 -2.05 -15.04 -35.47
CA PHE A 711 -2.75 -14.68 -36.70
C PHE A 711 -3.19 -15.95 -37.44
N THR A 712 -4.44 -16.39 -37.19
CA THR A 712 -5.08 -17.54 -37.84
C THR A 712 -6.22 -17.11 -38.76
N GLU A 713 -6.42 -17.84 -39.86
CA GLU A 713 -7.63 -17.77 -40.67
C GLU A 713 -8.86 -18.11 -39.81
N SER A 714 -9.74 -17.14 -39.60
CA SER A 714 -10.93 -17.29 -38.77
C SER A 714 -12.06 -16.42 -39.32
N ASN A 715 -13.27 -16.61 -38.79
CA ASN A 715 -14.42 -15.76 -39.12
C ASN A 715 -14.22 -14.28 -38.73
N LEU A 716 -13.13 -13.93 -38.02
CA LEU A 716 -12.78 -12.59 -37.59
C LEU A 716 -11.68 -11.94 -38.46
N GLY A 717 -11.07 -12.65 -39.43
CA GLY A 717 -10.09 -12.10 -40.36
C GLY A 717 -9.39 -13.15 -41.26
N PRO A 718 -8.99 -12.79 -42.50
CA PRO A 718 -8.47 -13.73 -43.50
C PRO A 718 -6.93 -13.78 -43.56
N MET A 719 -6.23 -14.05 -42.44
CA MET A 719 -4.75 -14.11 -42.45
C MET A 719 -4.18 -15.40 -41.87
N ASN A 720 -3.49 -16.15 -42.75
CA ASN A 720 -2.57 -17.29 -42.58
C ASN A 720 -2.88 -18.43 -41.59
N THR A 721 -2.42 -19.62 -41.95
CA THR A 721 -2.63 -20.90 -41.28
C THR A 721 -1.44 -21.25 -40.39
N ILE A 722 -1.56 -21.13 -39.06
CA ILE A 722 -0.83 -21.89 -38.02
C ILE A 722 -1.51 -21.59 -36.67
N ALA A 723 -1.80 -22.63 -35.85
CA ALA A 723 -1.79 -22.65 -34.36
C ALA A 723 -2.93 -23.43 -33.65
N VAL A 724 -3.76 -24.23 -34.33
CA VAL A 724 -4.77 -25.05 -33.61
C VAL A 724 -4.11 -26.23 -32.85
N SER A 725 -2.95 -26.71 -33.31
CA SER A 725 -2.21 -27.81 -32.67
C SER A 725 -1.73 -27.49 -31.25
N ALA A 726 -1.34 -26.24 -30.97
CA ALA A 726 -0.83 -25.83 -29.66
C ALA A 726 -1.89 -25.89 -28.54
N ILE A 727 -3.17 -25.70 -28.88
CA ILE A 727 -4.27 -25.83 -27.91
C ILE A 727 -4.42 -27.30 -27.46
N CYS A 728 -4.19 -28.26 -28.35
CA CYS A 728 -4.29 -29.68 -28.03
C CYS A 728 -3.21 -30.12 -27.04
N ASP A 729 -1.98 -29.62 -27.20
CA ASP A 729 -0.87 -29.88 -26.27
C ASP A 729 -1.19 -29.41 -24.83
N TRP A 730 -1.96 -28.33 -24.69
CA TRP A 730 -2.38 -27.76 -23.40
C TRP A 730 -3.57 -28.52 -22.78
N ILE A 731 -4.46 -29.04 -23.63
CA ILE A 731 -5.64 -29.83 -23.22
C ILE A 731 -5.24 -31.27 -22.85
N GLY A 732 -4.18 -31.84 -23.44
CA GLY A 732 -3.38 -32.89 -22.80
C GLY A 732 -2.59 -33.83 -23.73
N LEU A 733 -1.42 -34.27 -23.23
CA LEU A 733 -0.62 -35.49 -23.54
C LEU A 733 0.83 -35.23 -24.04
N GLY A 734 1.74 -34.79 -23.14
CA GLY A 734 3.21 -34.92 -23.33
C GLY A 734 4.07 -33.72 -22.85
N LEU A 735 4.88 -33.96 -21.80
CA LEU A 735 6.12 -33.24 -21.38
C LEU A 735 6.13 -31.69 -21.33
N ALA A 736 5.96 -31.13 -20.12
CA ALA A 736 6.94 -30.27 -19.42
C ALA A 736 6.32 -29.69 -18.14
N ASP A 737 6.96 -29.94 -17.00
CA ASP A 737 6.76 -29.17 -15.77
C ASP A 737 7.12 -27.70 -16.02
N PHE A 738 6.16 -26.80 -15.87
CA PHE A 738 6.40 -25.36 -15.77
C PHE A 738 6.15 -24.91 -14.33
N SER A 739 7.07 -25.28 -13.44
CA SER A 739 7.22 -24.66 -12.12
C SER A 739 8.06 -23.37 -12.16
N SER A 740 8.44 -22.89 -13.36
CA SER A 740 9.35 -21.76 -13.55
C SER A 740 8.93 -20.73 -14.59
N ALA A 741 7.67 -20.70 -15.04
CA ALA A 741 7.18 -19.57 -15.83
C ALA A 741 6.83 -18.40 -14.90
N GLU A 742 7.86 -17.61 -14.58
CA GLU A 742 7.68 -16.20 -14.25
C GLU A 742 6.83 -15.53 -15.33
N TRP A 743 6.04 -14.52 -14.94
CA TRP A 743 5.21 -13.67 -15.80
C TRP A 743 6.05 -12.80 -16.78
N GLY A 744 7.01 -13.39 -17.47
CA GLY A 744 8.12 -12.66 -18.10
C GLY A 744 8.55 -13.07 -19.51
N GLU A 745 8.33 -14.29 -20.01
CA GLU A 745 9.08 -14.74 -21.21
C GLU A 745 8.31 -15.38 -22.38
N THR A 746 6.99 -15.31 -22.42
CA THR A 746 6.29 -15.29 -23.71
C THR A 746 5.29 -14.17 -23.69
N GLY A 747 5.67 -13.04 -24.29
CA GLY A 747 4.79 -11.89 -24.39
C GLY A 747 3.57 -12.22 -25.23
N GLU A 748 2.44 -12.53 -24.58
CA GLU A 748 1.07 -12.36 -25.05
C GLU A 748 0.06 -12.25 -23.89
#